data_AF-A0A523SZ12-F1
#
_entry.id   AF-A0A523SZ12-F1
#
_cell.length_a   1.000
_cell.length_b   1.000
_cell.length_c   1.000
_cell.angle_alpha   90.00
_cell.angle_beta   90.00
_cell.angle_gamma   90.00
#
_symmetry.space_group_name_H-M   'P 1'
#
loop_
_entity.id
_entity.type
_entity.pdbx_description
1 polymer ?
#
loop_
_entity_poly.entity_id
_entity_poly.type
_entity_poly.pdbx_seq_one_letter_code
_entity_poly.pdbx_strand_id
1 'polypeptide(L)'
;MRERWRLLSIVMILFLSLNCWGNEISSLSQIFLLGKGIQDRDSDSLADKVSLFIIIPDNPTAQEIAVASDIAARANFESLVIDFSLVRKESEIEGSEIPVNPILVGTNLNLIGKLAKQGKINLSRLNHHQGLVTIFSYKNQKGIALVAGSEEALLHTGRAFFLRWPYFWEILGREQGATYFTLEADLAQLLKDEGISFIRMTIRDALYEFPPTKSPHESIKRLKFNLGEIKNLTVEIDFDSKKQKEQAFRALETLQRQHLRGLRTDVLSYPGCSRITFELQTGQSRREISRIFLRRLGYPKRILTPSYKRPVRTKISGKDFDLLSLFSSKGFYSDSNKDNILDSLDASIIIPHSSGKPGSPSIKGTDLLASRLVLASAGASFPILLLDEEIESIKALKAPILIGRDNSLNIELIKTGKLKISPLEKGWGMVKVVTEAFNKSNALSIIGADREGLEKTLAYISQTFPYFDEYREGNPKINDLPTALEEFFKGKEGSAEAYFQQMLEKTVEDIKDKDFESFSVKLYLPKKNQKFKEYVQKYLKDSLSTKKLEIQSYALRDSKTIFEKQKDFPWEGDEAIRLIQEKINTLKGTGQPLKISLGVSESPEVRNTLKKRIESLLVQNNIFAHDVEVLSSYKQGFFWLLEKVVPALNLKGKKIHRLTIRFAEEKDNFKQIKRFYTEPFRWLQELYPVDEIIAKKTDIPLARIDFEMKEDTEPVYEVRAYDDKNNLQFEDNFSPQTREALFLKVLPEWGKVKLTTGWLRMKQGKKAVLDTSLKSDLERFWDFYQDEILAGVYSHILKKTGNEPSFKKQPYFKRLLIEMWFSEPDYRLGLDEEIISSLEAMHDEIYFDTLDFLRGITEIELEDEDIPEDTSRYSAPGNILPLIHPSLEGKGGKVKVTFDDQQASSPKLVLRWKEKGREEHSKKIVFPSIKAKTLHMPSFVYNGQKERIENLIMEVEIEKEKEYLALIEIIDSLRGLQKQHILPPTFSYPRLNSITLRVRFKKLEKEEYFPVYYKYDCEQEKTAPENQPREETIVPTDKIISPQMCLDMMCRLDRYKTIRSYIAGKSYEGRKVPVLEIFTPLERYVS
;
A
#
# COMPACT_ATOMS: atom_id res chain seq x y z
N MET A 1 25.22 -16.30 -10.26
CA MET A 1 24.59 -15.29 -9.39
C MET A 1 25.63 -14.44 -8.61
N ARG A 2 26.43 -15.03 -7.70
CA ARG A 2 27.46 -14.30 -6.91
C ARG A 2 28.44 -13.42 -7.73
N GLU A 3 28.79 -13.82 -8.94
CA GLU A 3 29.69 -13.03 -9.81
C GLU A 3 29.00 -11.81 -10.43
N ARG A 4 27.72 -11.90 -10.80
CA ARG A 4 26.92 -10.71 -11.17
C ARG A 4 26.81 -9.74 -9.98
N TRP A 5 26.67 -10.24 -8.76
CA TRP A 5 26.71 -9.41 -7.55
C TRP A 5 28.08 -8.72 -7.38
N ARG A 6 29.19 -9.46 -7.49
CA ARG A 6 30.54 -8.84 -7.46
C ARG A 6 30.73 -7.78 -8.55
N LEU A 7 30.27 -8.05 -9.77
CA LEU A 7 30.32 -7.07 -10.87
C LEU A 7 29.41 -5.85 -10.60
N LEU A 8 28.19 -6.01 -10.09
CA LEU A 8 27.36 -4.86 -9.71
C LEU A 8 28.00 -4.05 -8.58
N SER A 9 28.45 -4.69 -7.50
CA SER A 9 29.12 -3.98 -6.39
C SER A 9 30.39 -3.26 -6.85
N ILE A 10 31.21 -3.89 -7.69
CA ILE A 10 32.43 -3.26 -8.24
C ILE A 10 32.10 -2.12 -9.21
N VAL A 11 31.06 -2.26 -10.04
CA VAL A 11 30.60 -1.17 -10.93
C VAL A 11 30.01 -0.01 -10.13
N MET A 12 29.23 -0.29 -9.08
CA MET A 12 28.65 0.74 -8.22
C MET A 12 29.73 1.49 -7.43
N ILE A 13 30.72 0.77 -6.87
CA ILE A 13 31.89 1.36 -6.20
C ILE A 13 32.76 2.15 -7.19
N LEU A 14 32.95 1.68 -8.43
CA LEU A 14 33.68 2.43 -9.46
C LEU A 14 32.92 3.69 -9.91
N PHE A 15 31.59 3.65 -10.03
CA PHE A 15 30.77 4.83 -10.34
C PHE A 15 30.76 5.85 -9.18
N LEU A 16 30.81 5.38 -7.93
CA LEU A 16 31.05 6.23 -6.76
C LEU A 16 32.45 6.87 -6.79
N SER A 17 33.48 6.15 -7.26
CA SER A 17 34.87 6.65 -7.31
C SER A 17 35.17 7.66 -8.43
N LEU A 18 34.30 7.75 -9.45
CA LEU A 18 34.59 8.51 -10.69
C LEU A 18 33.65 9.70 -10.96
N ASN A 19 32.70 10.00 -10.08
CA ASN A 19 31.87 11.20 -10.20
C ASN A 19 32.42 12.37 -9.38
N CYS A 20 32.60 13.51 -10.06
CA CYS A 20 33.35 14.68 -9.61
C CYS A 20 33.08 15.14 -8.16
N TRP A 21 34.16 15.42 -7.41
CA TRP A 21 34.18 16.08 -6.10
C TRP A 21 33.60 17.52 -6.17
N GLY A 22 32.28 17.64 -6.18
CA GLY A 22 31.60 18.92 -6.14
C GLY A 22 30.12 18.76 -5.84
N ASN A 23 29.67 19.38 -4.76
CA ASN A 23 28.33 19.20 -4.20
C ASN A 23 27.21 19.80 -5.09
N GLU A 24 27.56 20.46 -6.19
CA GLU A 24 26.61 21.07 -7.12
C GLU A 24 25.82 20.04 -7.94
N ILE A 25 24.51 20.27 -8.04
CA ILE A 25 23.60 19.65 -9.00
C ILE A 25 23.88 20.20 -10.41
N SER A 26 24.02 19.30 -11.39
CA SER A 26 24.38 19.64 -12.77
C SER A 26 23.54 18.94 -13.87
N SER A 27 22.64 18.03 -13.48
CA SER A 27 21.61 17.38 -14.31
C SER A 27 20.34 17.22 -13.46
N LEU A 28 19.14 17.22 -14.05
CA LEU A 28 17.89 16.99 -13.30
C LEU A 28 17.83 15.59 -12.67
N SER A 29 18.69 14.67 -13.10
CA SER A 29 18.93 13.38 -12.46
C SER A 29 19.63 13.45 -11.10
N GLN A 30 20.16 14.61 -10.67
CA GLN A 30 21.12 14.66 -9.54
C GLN A 30 20.54 15.22 -8.22
N ILE A 31 19.22 15.38 -8.11
CA ILE A 31 18.60 16.23 -7.07
C ILE A 31 18.71 15.61 -5.67
N PHE A 32 18.06 14.49 -5.40
CA PHE A 32 18.17 13.80 -4.11
C PHE A 32 19.25 12.69 -4.18
N LEU A 33 20.36 12.93 -4.89
CA LEU A 33 21.52 12.04 -4.86
C LEU A 33 22.42 12.34 -3.66
N LEU A 34 23.00 11.28 -3.11
CA LEU A 34 24.04 11.36 -2.09
C LEU A 34 25.30 12.06 -2.65
N GLY A 35 25.87 12.96 -1.86
CA GLY A 35 26.93 13.87 -2.31
C GLY A 35 26.45 15.04 -3.18
N LYS A 36 25.13 15.22 -3.35
CA LYS A 36 24.51 16.32 -4.12
C LYS A 36 23.53 17.10 -3.25
N GLY A 37 22.22 16.90 -3.43
CA GLY A 37 21.19 17.54 -2.60
C GLY A 37 20.94 16.83 -1.26
N ILE A 38 21.49 15.63 -1.05
CA ILE A 38 21.60 15.01 0.28
C ILE A 38 23.07 14.61 0.53
N GLN A 39 23.45 14.54 1.79
CA GLN A 39 24.81 14.30 2.28
C GLN A 39 24.80 13.20 3.34
N ASP A 40 25.88 12.41 3.30
CA ASP A 40 26.36 11.50 4.34
C ASP A 40 27.63 12.19 4.88
N ARG A 41 27.74 12.32 6.21
CA ARG A 41 28.83 13.03 6.90
C ARG A 41 29.67 12.15 7.81
N ASP A 42 29.16 11.02 8.28
CA ASP A 42 29.90 10.07 9.12
C ASP A 42 30.40 8.83 8.36
N SER A 43 30.03 8.73 7.08
CA SER A 43 30.40 7.70 6.10
C SER A 43 29.75 6.33 6.30
N ASP A 44 28.57 6.26 6.93
CA ASP A 44 27.81 5.02 7.09
C ASP A 44 26.99 4.60 5.83
N SER A 45 26.99 5.44 4.78
CA SER A 45 26.22 5.32 3.53
C SER A 45 24.71 5.63 3.62
N LEU A 46 24.23 6.21 4.73
CA LEU A 46 22.89 6.76 4.91
C LEU A 46 22.95 8.29 4.91
N ALA A 47 21.87 8.94 4.48
CA ALA A 47 21.82 10.40 4.43
C ALA A 47 21.50 10.98 5.81
N ASP A 48 22.46 11.68 6.43
CA ASP A 48 22.29 12.37 7.71
C ASP A 48 21.96 13.87 7.54
N LYS A 49 21.98 14.38 6.30
CA LYS A 49 21.75 15.80 6.02
C LYS A 49 21.15 16.08 4.64
N VAL A 50 20.19 17.01 4.62
CA VAL A 50 19.74 17.68 3.39
C VAL A 50 20.67 18.85 3.02
N SER A 51 20.93 19.03 1.73
CA SER A 51 21.78 20.10 1.15
C SER A 51 21.09 20.74 -0.06
N LEU A 52 19.83 21.12 0.12
CA LEU A 52 18.97 21.85 -0.79
C LEU A 52 18.40 23.07 -0.06
N PHE A 53 18.23 24.20 -0.75
CA PHE A 53 17.60 25.39 -0.17
C PHE A 53 16.48 25.89 -1.08
N ILE A 54 15.27 25.96 -0.53
CA ILE A 54 14.04 26.26 -1.29
C ILE A 54 13.74 27.75 -1.11
N ILE A 55 13.85 28.50 -2.20
CA ILE A 55 13.71 29.96 -2.21
C ILE A 55 12.34 30.33 -2.78
N ILE A 56 11.54 31.01 -1.96
CA ILE A 56 10.21 31.53 -2.30
C ILE A 56 10.18 33.08 -2.19
N PRO A 57 9.21 33.76 -2.84
CA PRO A 57 9.03 35.20 -2.68
C PRO A 57 8.78 35.62 -1.23
N ASP A 58 9.03 36.89 -0.90
CA ASP A 58 8.82 37.43 0.45
C ASP A 58 7.35 37.45 0.86
N ASN A 59 6.45 37.63 -0.11
CA ASN A 59 5.00 37.49 0.01
C ASN A 59 4.57 36.36 -0.93
N PRO A 60 4.80 35.09 -0.55
CA PRO A 60 4.58 33.95 -1.42
C PRO A 60 3.07 33.64 -1.50
N THR A 61 2.62 33.23 -2.68
CA THR A 61 1.27 32.70 -2.89
C THR A 61 1.06 31.40 -2.11
N ALA A 62 -0.20 31.04 -1.86
CA ALA A 62 -0.52 29.76 -1.22
C ALA A 62 0.02 28.56 -2.03
N GLN A 63 0.01 28.66 -3.36
CA GLN A 63 0.58 27.70 -4.30
C GLN A 63 2.10 27.55 -4.14
N GLU A 64 2.84 28.66 -4.01
CA GLU A 64 4.29 28.64 -3.77
C GLU A 64 4.63 28.07 -2.38
N ILE A 65 3.83 28.38 -1.34
CA ILE A 65 3.97 27.78 0.00
C ILE A 65 3.70 26.27 -0.03
N ALA A 66 2.66 25.83 -0.74
CA ALA A 66 2.32 24.42 -0.88
C ALA A 66 3.42 23.63 -1.58
N VAL A 67 3.92 24.11 -2.74
CA VAL A 67 5.05 23.51 -3.44
C VAL A 67 6.31 23.49 -2.59
N ALA A 68 6.65 24.60 -1.92
CA ALA A 68 7.86 24.66 -1.09
C ALA A 68 7.80 23.71 0.11
N SER A 69 6.64 23.58 0.75
CA SER A 69 6.43 22.64 1.87
C SER A 69 6.44 21.19 1.41
N ASP A 70 5.81 20.88 0.27
CA ASP A 70 5.87 19.57 -0.37
C ASP A 70 7.33 19.18 -0.72
N ILE A 71 8.13 20.10 -1.27
CA ILE A 71 9.55 19.85 -1.59
C ILE A 71 10.39 19.70 -0.32
N ALA A 72 10.16 20.51 0.72
CA ALA A 72 10.88 20.43 1.99
C ALA A 72 10.65 19.08 2.69
N ALA A 73 9.39 18.65 2.78
CA ALA A 73 9.04 17.35 3.31
C ALA A 73 9.58 16.20 2.44
N ARG A 74 9.56 16.34 1.11
CA ARG A 74 10.15 15.35 0.18
C ARG A 74 11.67 15.22 0.33
N ALA A 75 12.37 16.32 0.61
CA ALA A 75 13.81 16.35 0.86
C ALA A 75 14.17 15.75 2.23
N ASN A 76 13.42 16.12 3.27
CA ASN A 76 13.56 15.54 4.61
C ASN A 76 13.22 14.04 4.64
N PHE A 77 12.36 13.55 3.76
CA PHE A 77 12.07 12.11 3.58
C PHE A 77 13.20 11.33 2.87
N GLU A 78 14.20 12.00 2.28
CA GLU A 78 15.42 11.37 1.73
C GLU A 78 16.60 11.43 2.73
N SER A 79 16.30 11.69 4.01
CA SER A 79 17.27 11.88 5.10
C SER A 79 16.78 11.15 6.35
N LEU A 80 17.69 10.64 7.16
CA LEU A 80 17.38 10.09 8.49
C LEU A 80 17.19 11.19 9.55
N VAL A 81 17.62 12.41 9.24
CA VAL A 81 17.55 13.60 10.10
C VAL A 81 16.74 14.68 9.40
N ILE A 82 15.82 15.33 10.12
CA ILE A 82 15.04 16.45 9.59
C ILE A 82 15.79 17.78 9.74
N ASP A 83 15.98 18.48 8.62
CA ASP A 83 16.33 19.90 8.62
C ASP A 83 15.05 20.76 8.58
N PHE A 84 14.79 21.47 9.66
CA PHE A 84 13.68 22.40 9.81
C PHE A 84 13.95 23.80 9.21
N SER A 85 15.03 24.00 8.43
CA SER A 85 15.51 25.31 7.93
C SER A 85 15.62 25.43 6.39
N LEU A 86 15.04 24.47 5.67
CA LEU A 86 15.15 24.33 4.20
C LEU A 86 14.42 25.42 3.39
N VAL A 87 13.28 25.92 3.88
CA VAL A 87 12.45 26.92 3.19
C VAL A 87 12.84 28.32 3.64
N ARG A 88 13.18 29.20 2.69
CA ARG A 88 13.66 30.56 2.96
C ARG A 88 13.05 31.57 1.99
N LYS A 89 12.83 32.79 2.46
CA LYS A 89 12.36 33.91 1.63
C LYS A 89 13.51 34.57 0.86
N GLU A 90 13.20 35.26 -0.24
CA GLU A 90 14.21 35.99 -1.04
C GLU A 90 14.98 37.03 -0.19
N SER A 91 14.29 37.76 0.71
CA SER A 91 14.91 38.69 1.69
C SER A 91 15.69 38.03 2.82
N GLU A 92 15.43 36.76 3.15
CA GLU A 92 16.22 35.99 4.13
C GLU A 92 17.59 35.56 3.56
N ILE A 93 17.90 35.94 2.32
CA ILE A 93 19.13 35.62 1.58
C ILE A 93 19.84 36.89 1.07
N GLU A 94 19.16 38.05 0.98
CA GLU A 94 19.78 39.30 0.51
C GLU A 94 20.91 39.77 1.45
N GLY A 95 22.15 39.67 0.97
CA GLY A 95 23.37 40.01 1.71
C GLY A 95 24.29 38.81 1.99
N SER A 96 23.77 37.58 1.89
CA SER A 96 24.59 36.35 1.95
C SER A 96 25.04 35.89 0.56
N GLU A 97 26.02 34.99 0.51
CA GLU A 97 26.23 34.20 -0.71
C GLU A 97 25.00 33.31 -0.97
N ILE A 98 24.67 33.08 -2.24
CA ILE A 98 23.55 32.21 -2.61
C ILE A 98 23.87 30.79 -2.10
N PRO A 99 22.95 30.12 -1.40
CA PRO A 99 23.21 28.80 -0.84
C PRO A 99 23.41 27.75 -1.93
N VAL A 100 24.25 26.76 -1.65
CA VAL A 100 24.54 25.64 -2.57
C VAL A 100 23.24 24.88 -2.89
N ASN A 101 23.03 24.55 -4.17
CA ASN A 101 21.82 23.90 -4.69
C ASN A 101 20.50 24.65 -4.36
N PRO A 102 20.33 25.89 -4.84
CA PRO A 102 19.10 26.63 -4.67
C PRO A 102 18.01 26.11 -5.61
N ILE A 103 16.82 25.89 -5.07
CA ILE A 103 15.58 25.59 -5.80
C ILE A 103 14.73 26.87 -5.79
N LEU A 104 14.57 27.50 -6.95
CA LEU A 104 13.75 28.69 -7.14
C LEU A 104 12.32 28.27 -7.48
N VAL A 105 11.38 28.56 -6.57
CA VAL A 105 9.96 28.25 -6.73
C VAL A 105 9.18 29.54 -6.98
N GLY A 106 8.61 29.68 -8.18
CA GLY A 106 7.73 30.81 -8.53
C GLY A 106 8.25 31.67 -9.67
N THR A 107 7.37 31.99 -10.61
CA THR A 107 7.68 32.85 -11.78
C THR A 107 7.96 34.30 -11.37
N ASN A 108 7.48 34.73 -10.19
CA ASN A 108 7.54 36.11 -9.71
C ASN A 108 8.81 36.49 -8.93
N LEU A 109 9.71 35.54 -8.66
CA LEU A 109 10.99 35.79 -7.98
C LEU A 109 11.85 36.84 -8.72
N ASN A 110 12.44 37.79 -7.99
CA ASN A 110 13.30 38.81 -8.59
C ASN A 110 14.52 38.17 -9.26
N LEU A 111 15.03 37.07 -8.69
CA LEU A 111 16.11 36.27 -9.30
C LEU A 111 15.69 35.62 -10.63
N ILE A 112 14.48 35.04 -10.74
CA ILE A 112 13.98 34.48 -12.01
C ILE A 112 13.87 35.56 -13.08
N GLY A 113 13.36 36.75 -12.73
CA GLY A 113 13.32 37.91 -13.62
C GLY A 113 14.70 38.37 -14.11
N LYS A 114 15.74 38.28 -13.26
CA LYS A 114 17.15 38.55 -13.63
C LYS A 114 17.70 37.46 -14.58
N LEU A 115 17.41 36.19 -14.32
CA LEU A 115 17.89 35.04 -15.13
C LEU A 115 17.28 35.01 -16.53
N ALA A 116 15.98 35.29 -16.66
CA ALA A 116 15.28 35.33 -17.94
C ALA A 116 15.84 36.46 -18.84
N LYS A 117 16.05 37.66 -18.29
CA LYS A 117 16.67 38.81 -19.00
C LYS A 117 18.10 38.51 -19.49
N GLN A 118 18.81 37.59 -18.84
CA GLN A 118 20.15 37.15 -19.23
C GLN A 118 20.16 35.93 -20.18
N GLY A 119 18.99 35.46 -20.63
CA GLY A 119 18.88 34.27 -21.47
C GLY A 119 19.33 32.97 -20.79
N LYS A 120 19.37 32.94 -19.45
CA LYS A 120 19.78 31.77 -18.65
C LYS A 120 18.65 30.77 -18.43
N ILE A 121 17.41 31.23 -18.51
CA ILE A 121 16.18 30.43 -18.49
C ILE A 121 15.33 30.87 -19.68
N ASN A 122 14.82 29.94 -20.47
CA ASN A 122 13.91 30.24 -21.58
C ASN A 122 12.45 30.15 -21.11
N LEU A 123 11.87 31.28 -20.70
CA LEU A 123 10.45 31.38 -20.33
C LEU A 123 9.49 31.44 -21.53
N SER A 124 9.99 31.50 -22.77
CA SER A 124 9.13 31.76 -23.92
C SER A 124 8.31 30.52 -24.34
N ARG A 125 6.98 30.73 -24.49
CA ARG A 125 5.96 29.76 -24.95
C ARG A 125 5.45 28.71 -23.96
N LEU A 126 5.62 28.88 -22.64
CA LEU A 126 4.79 28.12 -21.70
C LEU A 126 3.34 28.58 -21.81
N ASN A 127 2.42 27.66 -22.14
CA ASN A 127 0.98 27.96 -22.12
C ASN A 127 0.37 27.73 -20.73
N HIS A 128 -0.90 28.08 -20.56
CA HIS A 128 -1.62 28.04 -19.27
C HIS A 128 -1.70 26.64 -18.62
N HIS A 129 -1.48 25.56 -19.39
CA HIS A 129 -1.49 24.16 -18.94
C HIS A 129 -0.10 23.51 -18.99
N GLN A 130 0.97 24.33 -19.02
CA GLN A 130 2.36 23.88 -19.09
C GLN A 130 3.22 24.51 -17.99
N GLY A 131 4.14 23.70 -17.49
CA GLY A 131 5.23 24.14 -16.63
C GLY A 131 6.53 23.43 -16.95
N LEU A 132 7.60 24.03 -16.48
CA LEU A 132 8.97 23.70 -16.80
C LEU A 132 9.78 23.58 -15.51
N VAL A 133 10.50 22.47 -15.37
CA VAL A 133 11.67 22.40 -14.50
C VAL A 133 12.92 22.44 -15.36
N THR A 134 13.83 23.35 -15.05
CA THR A 134 15.06 23.57 -15.83
C THR A 134 16.23 23.97 -14.94
N ILE A 135 17.44 23.66 -15.39
CA ILE A 135 18.69 24.02 -14.70
C ILE A 135 19.15 25.41 -15.17
N PHE A 136 19.54 26.27 -14.23
CA PHE A 136 20.19 27.54 -14.54
C PHE A 136 21.61 27.60 -13.97
N SER A 137 22.39 28.60 -14.43
CA SER A 137 23.67 28.95 -13.81
C SER A 137 23.85 30.46 -13.72
N TYR A 138 24.31 30.92 -12.55
CA TYR A 138 24.37 32.32 -12.15
C TYR A 138 25.50 32.54 -11.15
N LYS A 139 26.34 33.57 -11.34
CA LYS A 139 27.53 33.84 -10.50
C LYS A 139 28.37 32.58 -10.22
N ASN A 140 28.66 31.81 -11.28
CA ASN A 140 29.33 30.50 -11.27
C ASN A 140 28.62 29.33 -10.54
N GLN A 141 27.61 29.58 -9.72
CA GLN A 141 26.79 28.52 -9.13
C GLN A 141 25.78 27.93 -10.13
N LYS A 142 25.25 26.74 -9.82
CA LYS A 142 24.10 26.11 -10.50
C LYS A 142 22.91 25.99 -9.57
N GLY A 143 21.70 25.99 -10.13
CA GLY A 143 20.45 25.80 -9.39
C GLY A 143 19.30 25.33 -10.29
N ILE A 144 18.16 25.07 -9.66
CA ILE A 144 16.95 24.56 -10.34
C ILE A 144 15.87 25.64 -10.30
N ALA A 145 15.21 25.89 -11.44
CA ALA A 145 14.06 26.77 -11.51
C ALA A 145 12.79 25.97 -11.85
N LEU A 146 11.75 26.18 -11.05
CA LEU A 146 10.38 25.74 -11.31
C LEU A 146 9.53 26.95 -11.71
N VAL A 147 9.05 26.94 -12.95
CA VAL A 147 8.29 28.06 -13.56
C VAL A 147 7.15 27.51 -14.42
N ALA A 148 6.04 28.26 -14.53
CA ALA A 148 4.87 27.81 -15.28
C ALA A 148 4.06 28.98 -15.88
N GLY A 149 3.17 28.65 -16.83
CA GLY A 149 2.23 29.59 -17.44
C GLY A 149 0.98 29.92 -16.61
N SER A 150 0.83 29.32 -15.42
CA SER A 150 -0.21 29.59 -14.44
C SER A 150 0.22 29.08 -13.05
N GLU A 151 -0.43 29.55 -11.99
CA GLU A 151 -0.18 29.09 -10.61
C GLU A 151 -0.62 27.62 -10.41
N GLU A 152 -1.71 27.20 -11.07
CA GLU A 152 -2.16 25.80 -11.15
C GLU A 152 -1.10 24.92 -11.82
N ALA A 153 -0.57 25.33 -12.98
CA ALA A 153 0.48 24.59 -13.67
C ALA A 153 1.81 24.61 -12.89
N LEU A 154 2.09 25.64 -12.09
CA LEU A 154 3.25 25.68 -11.18
C LEU A 154 3.13 24.58 -10.11
N LEU A 155 1.97 24.53 -9.43
CA LEU A 155 1.65 23.55 -8.40
C LEU A 155 1.68 22.12 -8.96
N HIS A 156 1.04 21.89 -10.11
CA HIS A 156 1.04 20.60 -10.77
C HIS A 156 2.43 20.18 -11.27
N THR A 157 3.24 21.09 -11.81
CA THR A 157 4.61 20.77 -12.27
C THR A 157 5.56 20.48 -11.11
N GLY A 158 5.53 21.28 -10.05
CA GLY A 158 6.33 21.05 -8.85
C GLY A 158 6.04 19.67 -8.23
N ARG A 159 4.76 19.37 -8.03
CA ARG A 159 4.32 18.06 -7.53
C ARG A 159 4.61 16.91 -8.52
N ALA A 160 4.52 17.14 -9.83
CA ALA A 160 4.76 16.09 -10.83
C ALA A 160 6.24 15.80 -11.10
N PHE A 161 7.15 16.70 -10.72
CA PHE A 161 8.60 16.50 -10.83
C PHE A 161 9.22 16.09 -9.48
N PHE A 162 9.23 16.96 -8.47
CA PHE A 162 9.98 16.71 -7.23
C PHE A 162 9.44 15.52 -6.44
N LEU A 163 8.11 15.37 -6.37
CA LEU A 163 7.46 14.32 -5.57
C LEU A 163 7.38 12.98 -6.31
N ARG A 164 7.82 12.94 -7.59
CA ARG A 164 7.96 11.73 -8.40
C ARG A 164 9.39 11.38 -8.73
N TRP A 165 10.36 12.27 -8.47
CA TRP A 165 11.78 12.00 -8.66
C TRP A 165 12.19 10.71 -7.90
N PRO A 166 12.99 9.81 -8.53
CA PRO A 166 13.66 9.93 -9.82
C PRO A 166 12.85 9.46 -11.05
N TYR A 167 11.57 9.13 -10.90
CA TYR A 167 10.71 8.58 -11.95
C TYR A 167 10.14 9.66 -12.87
N PHE A 168 9.91 9.32 -14.15
CA PHE A 168 9.27 10.23 -15.11
C PHE A 168 7.78 10.44 -14.84
N TRP A 169 7.08 9.42 -14.33
CA TRP A 169 5.65 9.53 -14.02
C TRP A 169 5.13 8.45 -13.07
N GLU A 170 5.34 7.18 -13.44
CA GLU A 170 4.92 6.03 -12.64
C GLU A 170 6.03 5.66 -11.66
N ILE A 171 5.70 5.62 -10.37
CA ILE A 171 6.59 5.13 -9.32
C ILE A 171 6.37 3.62 -9.24
N LEU A 172 7.37 2.82 -9.66
CA LEU A 172 7.23 1.36 -9.82
C LEU A 172 8.15 0.55 -8.87
N GLY A 173 8.65 1.18 -7.81
CA GLY A 173 9.50 0.54 -6.80
C GLY A 173 11.00 0.67 -7.11
N ARG A 174 11.84 0.52 -6.07
CA ARG A 174 13.23 1.00 -6.04
C ARG A 174 14.14 0.53 -7.18
N GLU A 175 13.85 -0.61 -7.79
CA GLU A 175 14.67 -1.22 -8.86
C GLU A 175 13.98 -1.20 -10.24
N GLN A 176 12.76 -0.66 -10.37
CA GLN A 176 11.92 -0.85 -11.56
C GLN A 176 11.24 0.45 -12.01
N GLY A 177 11.12 0.63 -13.32
CA GLY A 177 10.39 1.75 -13.94
C GLY A 177 11.27 2.83 -14.56
N ALA A 178 10.64 3.72 -15.30
CA ALA A 178 11.33 4.75 -16.09
C ALA A 178 11.82 5.90 -15.22
N THR A 179 13.14 6.00 -15.04
CA THR A 179 13.80 7.04 -14.25
C THR A 179 14.76 7.88 -15.08
N TYR A 180 15.18 9.02 -14.52
CA TYR A 180 16.28 9.81 -15.08
C TYR A 180 17.58 8.99 -15.21
N PHE A 181 17.84 8.07 -14.28
CA PHE A 181 19.04 7.20 -14.28
C PHE A 181 19.01 6.13 -15.37
N THR A 182 17.87 5.46 -15.57
CA THR A 182 17.74 4.47 -16.65
C THR A 182 17.96 5.12 -18.01
N LEU A 183 17.47 6.36 -18.22
CA LEU A 183 17.73 7.09 -19.46
C LEU A 183 19.19 7.48 -19.65
N GLU A 184 19.90 7.92 -18.60
CA GLU A 184 21.33 8.24 -18.72
C GLU A 184 22.15 6.96 -19.00
N ALA A 185 21.78 5.83 -18.41
CA ALA A 185 22.42 4.53 -18.65
C ALA A 185 22.13 3.97 -20.06
N ASP A 186 20.87 3.88 -20.47
CA ASP A 186 20.45 3.33 -21.77
C ASP A 186 21.03 4.14 -22.94
N LEU A 187 21.07 5.47 -22.81
CA LEU A 187 21.66 6.35 -23.81
C LEU A 187 23.18 6.22 -23.87
N ALA A 188 23.86 6.14 -22.72
CA ALA A 188 25.30 5.93 -22.67
C ALA A 188 25.70 4.57 -23.26
N GLN A 189 24.92 3.52 -22.99
CA GLN A 189 25.14 2.18 -23.52
C GLN A 189 24.88 2.13 -25.04
N LEU A 190 23.78 2.72 -25.54
CA LEU A 190 23.50 2.82 -26.98
C LEU A 190 24.62 3.55 -27.74
N LEU A 191 25.12 4.66 -27.22
CA LEU A 191 26.22 5.41 -27.85
C LEU A 191 27.53 4.60 -27.82
N LYS A 192 27.83 3.92 -26.71
CA LYS A 192 29.01 3.07 -26.55
C LYS A 192 29.02 1.88 -27.51
N ASP A 193 27.88 1.22 -27.72
CA ASP A 193 27.75 0.08 -28.65
C ASP A 193 28.03 0.47 -30.10
N GLU A 194 27.71 1.72 -30.48
CA GLU A 194 27.99 2.31 -31.79
C GLU A 194 29.40 2.95 -31.88
N GLY A 195 30.23 2.80 -30.84
CA GLY A 195 31.60 3.32 -30.77
C GLY A 195 31.72 4.84 -30.55
N ILE A 196 30.70 5.46 -29.95
CA ILE A 196 30.55 6.92 -29.87
C ILE A 196 30.96 7.44 -28.48
N SER A 197 31.97 8.32 -28.45
CA SER A 197 32.39 9.08 -27.28
C SER A 197 31.59 10.38 -27.11
N PHE A 198 31.29 10.74 -25.86
CA PHE A 198 30.74 12.04 -25.48
C PHE A 198 31.47 12.60 -24.25
N ILE A 199 31.53 13.92 -24.13
CA ILE A 199 32.18 14.66 -23.02
C ILE A 199 31.24 14.70 -21.81
N ARG A 200 29.97 15.03 -22.04
CA ARG A 200 28.96 15.23 -21.00
C ARG A 200 27.57 14.94 -21.54
N MET A 201 26.74 14.35 -20.69
CA MET A 201 25.29 14.25 -20.86
C MET A 201 24.64 15.12 -19.78
N THR A 202 23.52 15.77 -20.07
CA THR A 202 22.75 16.54 -19.08
C THR A 202 21.28 16.60 -19.45
N ILE A 203 20.43 16.13 -18.55
CA ILE A 203 18.99 16.33 -18.63
C ILE A 203 18.71 17.75 -18.17
N ARG A 204 18.48 18.67 -19.13
CA ARG A 204 18.39 20.11 -18.88
C ARG A 204 16.97 20.56 -18.56
N ASP A 205 15.98 20.06 -19.30
CA ASP A 205 14.59 20.50 -19.22
C ASP A 205 13.65 19.29 -19.07
N ALA A 206 12.66 19.43 -18.19
CA ALA A 206 11.45 18.61 -18.20
C ALA A 206 10.24 19.51 -18.45
N LEU A 207 9.66 19.43 -19.66
CA LEU A 207 8.44 20.15 -20.04
C LEU A 207 7.21 19.27 -19.79
N TYR A 208 6.39 19.69 -18.83
CA TYR A 208 5.14 19.06 -18.45
C TYR A 208 3.96 19.69 -19.21
N GLU A 209 2.95 18.88 -19.51
CA GLU A 209 1.67 19.35 -20.04
C GLU A 209 0.51 18.60 -19.37
N PHE A 210 -0.55 19.33 -19.04
CA PHE A 210 -1.72 18.82 -18.33
C PHE A 210 -3.01 19.09 -19.15
N PRO A 211 -3.35 18.23 -20.13
CA PRO A 211 -4.46 18.48 -21.04
C PRO A 211 -5.83 18.51 -20.33
N PRO A 212 -6.71 19.49 -20.61
CA PRO A 212 -8.00 19.60 -19.95
C PRO A 212 -8.98 18.49 -20.37
N THR A 213 -9.35 17.62 -19.43
CA THR A 213 -10.38 16.59 -19.64
C THR A 213 -11.79 17.18 -19.70
N LYS A 214 -12.50 16.97 -20.81
CA LYS A 214 -13.95 17.22 -20.92
C LYS A 214 -14.70 15.91 -21.11
N SER A 215 -15.66 15.63 -20.22
CA SER A 215 -16.58 14.47 -20.33
C SER A 215 -18.04 14.93 -20.20
N PRO A 216 -18.95 14.47 -21.08
CA PRO A 216 -20.38 14.76 -20.99
C PRO A 216 -21.16 13.84 -20.04
N HIS A 217 -20.53 12.79 -19.47
CA HIS A 217 -21.23 11.80 -18.65
C HIS A 217 -20.64 11.65 -17.24
N GLU A 218 -21.53 11.43 -16.27
CA GLU A 218 -21.19 11.49 -14.83
C GLU A 218 -20.57 10.20 -14.29
N SER A 219 -20.92 9.04 -14.86
CA SER A 219 -20.24 7.76 -14.57
C SER A 219 -18.74 7.84 -14.90
N ILE A 220 -18.39 8.53 -15.98
CA ILE A 220 -17.02 8.69 -16.47
C ILE A 220 -16.16 9.57 -15.54
N LYS A 221 -16.77 10.52 -14.81
CA LYS A 221 -16.07 11.34 -13.80
C LYS A 221 -15.50 10.49 -12.64
N ARG A 222 -15.89 9.22 -12.54
CA ARG A 222 -15.45 8.26 -11.52
C ARG A 222 -14.17 7.49 -11.88
N LEU A 223 -13.52 7.72 -13.03
CA LEU A 223 -12.16 7.19 -13.31
C LEU A 223 -11.07 8.26 -13.23
N LYS A 224 -9.87 7.86 -12.83
CA LYS A 224 -8.72 8.74 -12.52
C LYS A 224 -7.90 9.04 -13.79
N PHE A 225 -8.42 9.91 -14.64
CA PHE A 225 -7.75 10.35 -15.87
C PHE A 225 -6.56 11.28 -15.61
N ASN A 226 -5.44 10.70 -15.17
CA ASN A 226 -4.15 11.38 -15.12
C ASN A 226 -3.51 11.41 -16.52
N LEU A 227 -4.09 12.24 -17.42
CA LEU A 227 -3.60 12.45 -18.79
C LEU A 227 -2.33 13.30 -18.88
N GLY A 228 -1.79 13.76 -17.75
CA GLY A 228 -0.48 14.38 -17.72
C GLY A 228 0.62 13.39 -18.14
N GLU A 229 1.64 13.92 -18.80
CA GLU A 229 2.91 13.24 -19.05
C GLU A 229 4.04 14.25 -19.23
N ILE A 230 5.29 13.78 -19.23
CA ILE A 230 6.39 14.61 -19.73
C ILE A 230 6.21 14.72 -21.25
N LYS A 231 5.67 15.86 -21.70
CA LYS A 231 5.42 16.17 -23.12
C LYS A 231 6.72 16.14 -23.92
N ASN A 232 7.78 16.70 -23.32
CA ASN A 232 9.12 16.65 -23.88
C ASN A 232 10.19 16.66 -22.78
N LEU A 233 11.05 15.65 -22.76
CA LEU A 233 12.31 15.70 -22.02
C LEU A 233 13.43 16.20 -22.94
N THR A 234 14.26 17.13 -22.48
CA THR A 234 15.41 17.63 -23.25
C THR A 234 16.72 17.14 -22.65
N VAL A 235 17.49 16.39 -23.45
CA VAL A 235 18.81 15.86 -23.08
C VAL A 235 19.86 16.56 -23.93
N GLU A 236 20.73 17.36 -23.32
CA GLU A 236 21.94 17.89 -23.95
C GLU A 236 23.03 16.81 -23.97
N ILE A 237 23.73 16.68 -25.10
CA ILE A 237 24.92 15.83 -25.22
C ILE A 237 26.05 16.62 -25.89
N ASP A 238 27.14 16.80 -25.15
CA ASP A 238 28.36 17.47 -25.61
C ASP A 238 29.31 16.44 -26.22
N PHE A 239 29.66 16.60 -27.50
CA PHE A 239 30.61 15.73 -28.22
C PHE A 239 31.98 16.39 -28.40
N ASP A 240 33.03 15.55 -28.46
CA ASP A 240 34.39 15.93 -28.80
C ASP A 240 34.53 16.48 -30.23
N SER A 241 33.71 15.99 -31.16
CA SER A 241 33.87 16.19 -32.59
C SER A 241 32.54 16.15 -33.34
N LYS A 242 32.49 16.82 -34.49
CA LYS A 242 31.32 16.81 -35.38
C LYS A 242 31.02 15.40 -35.92
N LYS A 243 32.04 14.55 -36.06
CA LYS A 243 31.89 13.15 -36.50
C LYS A 243 31.08 12.33 -35.50
N GLN A 244 31.43 12.35 -34.21
CA GLN A 244 30.67 11.62 -33.18
C GLN A 244 29.24 12.14 -33.06
N LYS A 245 29.03 13.47 -33.16
CA LYS A 245 27.69 14.09 -33.21
C LYS A 245 26.82 13.53 -34.35
N GLU A 246 27.39 13.37 -35.54
CA GLU A 246 26.68 12.86 -36.72
C GLU A 246 26.47 11.33 -36.68
N GLN A 247 27.37 10.57 -36.05
CA GLN A 247 27.16 9.14 -35.78
C GLN A 247 26.00 8.93 -34.80
N ALA A 248 25.95 9.69 -33.70
CA ALA A 248 24.88 9.61 -32.69
C ALA A 248 23.49 9.86 -33.29
N PHE A 249 23.38 10.81 -34.21
CA PHE A 249 22.13 11.09 -34.93
C PHE A 249 21.63 9.87 -35.73
N ARG A 250 22.53 9.18 -36.45
CA ARG A 250 22.17 8.01 -37.28
C ARG A 250 21.83 6.76 -36.45
N ALA A 251 22.49 6.58 -35.31
CA ALA A 251 22.15 5.52 -34.35
C ALA A 251 20.70 5.68 -33.83
N LEU A 252 20.36 6.89 -33.37
CA LEU A 252 19.01 7.22 -32.89
C LEU A 252 17.94 7.14 -34.00
N GLU A 253 18.29 7.49 -35.25
CA GLU A 253 17.39 7.29 -36.41
C GLU A 253 17.17 5.80 -36.71
N THR A 254 18.22 4.98 -36.60
CA THR A 254 18.14 3.53 -36.84
C THR A 254 17.28 2.84 -35.79
N LEU A 255 17.44 3.20 -34.52
CA LEU A 255 16.62 2.70 -33.42
C LEU A 255 15.13 3.01 -33.62
N GLN A 256 14.79 4.23 -34.06
CA GLN A 256 13.42 4.63 -34.39
C GLN A 256 12.77 3.70 -35.45
N ARG A 257 13.55 3.13 -36.37
CA ARG A 257 13.08 2.18 -37.40
C ARG A 257 13.03 0.74 -36.89
N GLN A 258 13.87 0.35 -35.93
CA GLN A 258 13.86 -0.97 -35.28
C GLN A 258 12.61 -1.15 -34.41
N HIS A 259 12.22 -0.11 -33.67
CA HIS A 259 11.01 -0.06 -32.84
C HIS A 259 9.73 -0.49 -33.58
N LEU A 260 9.59 -0.10 -34.85
CA LEU A 260 8.44 -0.44 -35.71
C LEU A 260 8.36 -1.93 -36.10
N ARG A 261 9.40 -2.72 -35.80
CA ARG A 261 9.49 -4.15 -36.14
C ARG A 261 9.49 -5.07 -34.91
N GLY A 262 9.13 -4.54 -33.74
CA GLY A 262 9.27 -5.27 -32.47
C GLY A 262 10.72 -5.46 -32.01
N LEU A 263 11.69 -4.76 -32.62
CA LEU A 263 13.12 -4.89 -32.30
C LEU A 263 13.60 -3.73 -31.41
N ARG A 264 14.32 -4.07 -30.31
CA ARG A 264 14.86 -3.12 -29.31
C ARG A 264 13.80 -2.18 -28.71
N THR A 265 12.55 -2.64 -28.59
CA THR A 265 11.40 -1.82 -28.14
C THR A 265 11.47 -1.35 -26.69
N ASP A 266 12.36 -1.96 -25.92
CA ASP A 266 12.80 -1.64 -24.57
C ASP A 266 13.71 -0.40 -24.51
N VAL A 267 14.52 -0.14 -25.55
CA VAL A 267 15.58 0.87 -25.52
C VAL A 267 15.00 2.29 -25.70
N LEU A 268 15.25 3.16 -24.72
CA LEU A 268 14.85 4.59 -24.76
C LEU A 268 13.32 4.84 -24.97
N SER A 269 12.47 3.89 -24.59
CA SER A 269 11.00 3.94 -24.73
C SER A 269 10.32 3.85 -23.37
N TYR A 270 9.65 4.93 -22.92
CA TYR A 270 9.27 5.06 -21.50
C TYR A 270 7.79 5.39 -21.24
N PRO A 271 7.07 4.63 -20.37
CA PRO A 271 5.66 4.84 -20.00
C PRO A 271 5.28 6.24 -19.45
N GLY A 272 6.24 7.02 -18.95
CA GLY A 272 6.02 8.36 -18.39
C GLY A 272 6.32 9.54 -19.34
N CYS A 273 6.97 9.28 -20.48
CA CYS A 273 7.44 10.33 -21.38
C CYS A 273 6.83 10.15 -22.78
N SER A 274 6.27 11.23 -23.34
CA SER A 274 5.69 11.23 -24.69
C SER A 274 6.78 11.22 -25.76
N ARG A 275 7.80 12.05 -25.54
CA ARG A 275 8.91 12.31 -26.47
C ARG A 275 10.18 12.69 -25.71
N ILE A 276 11.30 12.07 -26.08
CA ILE A 276 12.63 12.58 -25.73
C ILE A 276 13.16 13.38 -26.92
N THR A 277 13.75 14.54 -26.67
CA THR A 277 14.55 15.29 -27.65
C THR A 277 16.00 15.29 -27.21
N PHE A 278 16.87 14.80 -28.10
CA PHE A 278 18.32 14.87 -27.91
C PHE A 278 18.85 16.11 -28.62
N GLU A 279 19.50 17.01 -27.89
CA GLU A 279 20.20 18.19 -28.41
C GLU A 279 21.70 17.88 -28.46
N LEU A 280 22.17 17.51 -29.65
CA LEU A 280 23.54 17.07 -29.89
C LEU A 280 24.39 18.30 -30.29
N GLN A 281 25.47 18.58 -29.57
CA GLN A 281 26.34 19.75 -29.81
C GLN A 281 27.83 19.43 -29.65
N THR A 282 28.72 20.35 -30.02
CA THR A 282 30.18 20.19 -29.90
C THR A 282 30.80 21.31 -29.07
N GLY A 283 31.72 20.97 -28.17
CA GLY A 283 32.14 21.79 -27.02
C GLY A 283 32.78 23.18 -27.27
N GLN A 284 32.85 23.66 -28.52
CA GLN A 284 33.38 24.99 -28.86
C GLN A 284 32.38 25.91 -29.58
N SER A 285 31.16 25.46 -29.93
CA SER A 285 30.17 26.34 -30.56
C SER A 285 28.72 25.87 -30.40
N ARG A 286 27.93 26.66 -29.67
CA ARG A 286 26.45 26.52 -29.55
C ARG A 286 25.68 26.87 -30.84
N ARG A 287 26.35 27.03 -31.99
CA ARG A 287 25.73 27.43 -33.28
C ARG A 287 25.30 26.26 -34.18
N GLU A 288 25.73 25.02 -33.91
CA GLU A 288 25.29 23.82 -34.67
C GLU A 288 24.68 22.73 -33.76
N ILE A 289 23.51 23.00 -33.17
CA ILE A 289 22.76 21.99 -32.42
C ILE A 289 21.96 21.11 -33.39
N SER A 290 22.22 19.80 -33.39
CA SER A 290 21.42 18.80 -34.12
C SER A 290 20.33 18.24 -33.20
N ARG A 291 19.12 18.00 -33.74
CA ARG A 291 17.96 17.52 -32.95
C ARG A 291 17.32 16.29 -33.57
N ILE A 292 17.13 15.24 -32.76
CA ILE A 292 16.36 14.05 -33.11
C ILE A 292 15.43 13.67 -31.94
N PHE A 293 14.34 12.95 -32.24
CA PHE A 293 13.35 12.53 -31.24
C PHE A 293 13.01 11.05 -31.32
N LEU A 294 12.74 10.46 -30.15
CA LEU A 294 12.12 9.14 -30.02
C LEU A 294 10.73 9.29 -29.37
N ARG A 295 9.84 8.34 -29.66
CA ARG A 295 8.48 8.25 -29.10
C ARG A 295 8.34 6.97 -28.28
N ARG A 296 7.53 7.01 -27.23
CA ARG A 296 7.10 5.81 -26.48
C ARG A 296 6.39 4.81 -27.41
N LEU A 297 6.64 3.53 -27.19
CA LEU A 297 5.85 2.42 -27.71
C LEU A 297 4.77 1.99 -26.71
N GLY A 298 3.59 1.63 -27.21
CA GLY A 298 2.44 1.27 -26.39
C GLY A 298 1.91 2.41 -25.50
N TYR A 299 1.01 2.05 -24.59
CA TYR A 299 0.44 2.96 -23.61
C TYR A 299 0.73 2.48 -22.18
N PRO A 300 0.95 3.39 -21.22
CA PRO A 300 1.08 3.03 -19.80
C PRO A 300 -0.23 2.44 -19.26
N LYS A 301 -0.12 1.57 -18.24
CA LYS A 301 -1.27 0.97 -17.54
C LYS A 301 -2.27 2.01 -17.00
N ARG A 302 -1.84 3.24 -16.66
CA ARG A 302 -2.76 4.35 -16.28
C ARG A 302 -3.72 4.81 -17.39
N ILE A 303 -3.38 4.53 -18.66
CA ILE A 303 -4.22 4.83 -19.84
C ILE A 303 -5.00 3.58 -20.28
N LEU A 304 -4.37 2.39 -20.26
CA LEU A 304 -4.99 1.13 -20.67
C LEU A 304 -5.96 0.53 -19.65
N THR A 305 -5.70 0.71 -18.35
CA THR A 305 -6.66 0.42 -17.28
C THR A 305 -6.70 1.62 -16.35
N PRO A 306 -7.37 2.72 -16.72
CA PRO A 306 -7.54 3.86 -15.84
C PRO A 306 -8.23 3.36 -14.57
N SER A 307 -7.54 3.46 -13.44
CA SER A 307 -8.16 3.11 -12.17
C SER A 307 -9.40 3.98 -11.96
N TYR A 308 -10.38 3.47 -11.21
CA TYR A 308 -11.39 4.34 -10.66
C TYR A 308 -10.68 5.50 -9.93
N LYS A 309 -11.15 6.75 -10.06
CA LYS A 309 -10.98 7.70 -8.96
C LYS A 309 -11.49 6.90 -7.78
N ARG A 310 -10.66 6.60 -6.77
CA ARG A 310 -11.12 5.97 -5.52
C ARG A 310 -12.42 6.70 -5.19
N PRO A 311 -13.60 6.06 -5.24
CA PRO A 311 -14.81 6.78 -4.92
C PRO A 311 -14.57 7.33 -3.53
N VAL A 312 -14.74 8.64 -3.35
CA VAL A 312 -14.70 9.27 -2.03
C VAL A 312 -15.61 8.42 -1.16
N ARG A 313 -15.02 7.56 -0.30
CA ARG A 313 -15.74 6.38 0.22
C ARG A 313 -16.98 6.96 0.88
N THR A 314 -18.18 6.58 0.42
CA THR A 314 -19.38 7.35 0.79
C THR A 314 -19.82 7.11 2.24
N LYS A 315 -19.15 6.19 2.93
CA LYS A 315 -18.69 6.43 4.30
C LYS A 315 -17.16 6.41 4.27
N ILE A 316 -16.52 7.53 4.57
CA ILE A 316 -15.14 7.50 5.01
C ILE A 316 -15.16 6.74 6.33
N SER A 317 -14.31 5.73 6.45
CA SER A 317 -13.86 5.27 7.77
C SER A 317 -13.10 6.46 8.35
N GLY A 318 -13.84 7.18 9.18
CA GLY A 318 -13.52 8.54 9.57
C GLY A 318 -12.62 8.51 10.76
N LYS A 319 -11.33 8.62 10.47
CA LYS A 319 -10.20 8.74 11.41
C LYS A 319 -10.67 9.35 12.74
N ASP A 320 -11.06 8.47 13.66
CA ASP A 320 -11.49 8.82 15.00
C ASP A 320 -10.25 8.87 15.89
N PHE A 321 -9.37 9.80 15.54
CA PHE A 321 -8.25 10.17 16.36
C PHE A 321 -8.65 11.26 17.33
N ASP A 322 -7.91 11.28 18.41
CA ASP A 322 -7.76 12.37 19.33
C ASP A 322 -6.28 12.78 19.38
N LEU A 323 -5.89 13.54 20.41
CA LEU A 323 -4.49 13.94 20.58
C LEU A 323 -3.54 12.77 20.88
N LEU A 324 -4.01 11.63 21.42
CA LEU A 324 -3.17 10.44 21.69
C LEU A 324 -2.72 9.78 20.38
N SER A 325 -3.54 9.94 19.34
CA SER A 325 -3.50 9.13 18.14
C SER A 325 -3.06 9.89 16.89
N LEU A 326 -2.72 11.19 16.99
CA LEU A 326 -2.20 12.02 15.89
C LEU A 326 -1.10 11.28 15.10
N PHE A 327 -0.02 10.90 15.77
CA PHE A 327 1.11 10.21 15.14
C PHE A 327 0.97 8.68 15.21
N SER A 328 -0.19 8.15 14.78
CA SER A 328 -0.49 6.72 14.68
C SER A 328 -1.40 6.40 13.49
N SER A 329 -1.65 5.10 13.23
CA SER A 329 -2.57 4.64 12.17
C SER A 329 -4.03 5.10 12.36
N LYS A 330 -4.44 5.42 13.60
CA LYS A 330 -5.77 6.00 13.88
C LYS A 330 -5.90 7.46 13.45
N GLY A 331 -4.79 8.19 13.35
CA GLY A 331 -4.74 9.61 13.05
C GLY A 331 -4.12 9.89 11.69
N PHE A 332 -2.96 10.53 11.69
CA PHE A 332 -2.35 11.07 10.48
C PHE A 332 -1.79 10.01 9.55
N TYR A 333 -1.41 8.84 10.06
CA TYR A 333 -0.76 7.81 9.26
C TYR A 333 -1.74 6.70 8.87
N SER A 334 -1.34 5.91 7.89
CA SER A 334 -1.87 4.57 7.65
C SER A 334 -0.73 3.58 7.85
N ASP A 335 -1.10 2.37 8.26
CA ASP A 335 -0.30 1.19 7.97
C ASP A 335 -1.05 0.41 6.88
N SER A 336 -0.57 0.55 5.64
CA SER A 336 -1.22 0.06 4.42
C SER A 336 -0.80 -1.36 4.05
N ASN A 337 0.23 -1.90 4.72
CA ASN A 337 0.73 -3.24 4.49
C ASN A 337 0.59 -4.17 5.73
N LYS A 338 0.20 -3.59 6.89
CA LYS A 338 0.18 -4.12 8.27
C LYS A 338 1.28 -5.08 8.68
N ASP A 339 2.51 -4.68 8.38
CA ASP A 339 3.71 -5.20 9.05
C ASP A 339 3.99 -4.50 10.40
N ASN A 340 3.20 -3.48 10.78
CA ASN A 340 3.31 -2.61 11.97
C ASN A 340 4.32 -1.45 11.82
N ILE A 341 4.84 -1.22 10.62
CA ILE A 341 5.57 0.00 10.25
C ILE A 341 4.57 0.93 9.56
N LEU A 342 4.50 2.18 10.00
CA LEU A 342 3.70 3.20 9.32
C LEU A 342 4.32 3.44 7.93
N ASP A 343 3.54 3.22 6.86
CA ASP A 343 4.01 3.25 5.46
C ASP A 343 3.32 4.33 4.61
N SER A 344 2.41 5.09 5.22
CA SER A 344 1.51 6.00 4.53
C SER A 344 1.11 7.16 5.44
N LEU A 345 0.90 8.32 4.81
CA LEU A 345 0.34 9.52 5.42
C LEU A 345 -1.07 9.73 4.85
N ASP A 346 -2.08 9.61 5.70
CA ASP A 346 -3.50 9.83 5.40
C ASP A 346 -3.93 11.29 5.63
N ALA A 347 -3.24 12.04 6.50
CA ALA A 347 -3.52 13.44 6.77
C ALA A 347 -2.98 14.36 5.68
N SER A 348 -3.79 15.36 5.32
CA SER A 348 -3.37 16.50 4.51
C SER A 348 -3.40 17.77 5.35
N ILE A 349 -2.36 18.61 5.23
CA ILE A 349 -2.39 19.96 5.78
C ILE A 349 -3.13 20.86 4.79
N ILE A 350 -4.17 21.53 5.28
CA ILE A 350 -4.99 22.43 4.45
C ILE A 350 -4.73 23.87 4.87
N ILE A 351 -4.32 24.68 3.90
CA ILE A 351 -4.04 26.10 4.06
C ILE A 351 -5.05 26.97 3.29
N PRO A 352 -5.35 28.20 3.76
CA PRO A 352 -6.22 29.11 3.02
C PRO A 352 -5.60 29.51 1.68
N HIS A 353 -6.35 29.49 0.57
CA HIS A 353 -5.94 30.16 -0.68
C HIS A 353 -5.90 31.70 -0.51
N SER A 354 -6.45 32.27 0.57
CA SER A 354 -6.21 33.67 0.96
C SER A 354 -4.78 33.94 1.47
N SER A 355 -3.98 32.91 1.77
CA SER A 355 -2.59 33.06 2.22
C SER A 355 -1.74 33.83 1.20
N GLY A 356 -0.90 34.73 1.70
CA GLY A 356 -0.07 35.63 0.88
C GLY A 356 -0.79 36.88 0.37
N LYS A 357 -2.13 36.94 0.41
CA LYS A 357 -2.88 38.15 0.02
C LYS A 357 -2.78 39.22 1.14
N PRO A 358 -2.73 40.53 0.80
CA PRO A 358 -2.56 41.60 1.80
C PRO A 358 -3.62 41.57 2.90
N GLY A 359 -3.19 41.55 4.16
CA GLY A 359 -4.05 41.50 5.35
C GLY A 359 -4.31 40.11 5.92
N SER A 360 -3.97 39.03 5.21
CA SER A 360 -4.07 37.65 5.71
C SER A 360 -2.95 37.31 6.71
N PRO A 361 -3.19 36.44 7.71
CA PRO A 361 -2.16 36.01 8.67
C PRO A 361 -1.06 35.17 8.00
N SER A 362 0.14 35.21 8.59
CA SER A 362 1.27 34.34 8.20
C SER A 362 1.01 32.90 8.62
N ILE A 363 1.18 31.97 7.66
CA ILE A 363 1.18 30.52 7.89
C ILE A 363 2.60 29.92 7.88
N LYS A 364 3.65 30.72 8.12
CA LYS A 364 5.02 30.22 8.31
C LYS A 364 5.05 29.21 9.47
N GLY A 365 5.84 28.15 9.37
CA GLY A 365 5.78 27.01 10.28
C GLY A 365 4.93 25.85 9.77
N THR A 366 4.19 26.04 8.67
CA THR A 366 3.49 24.95 7.97
C THR A 366 4.47 23.99 7.28
N ASP A 367 5.56 24.54 6.77
CA ASP A 367 6.76 23.86 6.25
C ASP A 367 7.42 22.95 7.29
N LEU A 368 7.44 23.38 8.56
CA LEU A 368 7.91 22.58 9.69
C LEU A 368 6.98 21.39 9.92
N LEU A 369 5.66 21.61 9.92
CA LEU A 369 4.70 20.55 10.18
C LEU A 369 4.67 19.51 9.03
N ALA A 370 4.76 19.97 7.78
CA ALA A 370 4.90 19.08 6.62
C ALA A 370 6.15 18.20 6.73
N SER A 371 7.27 18.77 7.19
CA SER A 371 8.50 18.01 7.47
C SER A 371 8.31 17.02 8.62
N ARG A 372 7.68 17.42 9.73
CA ARG A 372 7.41 16.51 10.86
C ARG A 372 6.54 15.31 10.47
N LEU A 373 5.60 15.50 9.53
CA LEU A 373 4.72 14.44 9.02
C LEU A 373 5.44 13.37 8.17
N VAL A 374 6.72 13.54 7.83
CA VAL A 374 7.52 12.46 7.20
C VAL A 374 8.41 11.70 8.18
N LEU A 375 8.56 12.15 9.44
CA LEU A 375 9.50 11.54 10.41
C LEU A 375 9.09 10.13 10.88
N ALA A 376 7.79 9.92 11.11
CA ALA A 376 7.31 8.72 11.81
C ALA A 376 6.84 7.60 10.87
N SER A 377 7.11 7.71 9.57
CA SER A 377 6.56 6.83 8.54
C SER A 377 7.62 6.46 7.51
N ALA A 378 7.79 5.17 7.23
CA ALA A 378 8.71 4.65 6.21
C ALA A 378 8.21 4.89 4.77
N GLY A 379 7.00 5.41 4.62
CA GLY A 379 6.42 5.90 3.37
C GLY A 379 5.49 7.09 3.60
N ALA A 380 5.43 8.01 2.65
CA ALA A 380 4.58 9.18 2.70
C ALA A 380 3.81 9.33 1.39
N SER A 381 2.51 9.65 1.48
CA SER A 381 1.70 10.01 0.31
C SER A 381 1.82 11.50 0.06
N PHE A 382 2.25 11.86 -1.15
CA PHE A 382 2.42 13.24 -1.59
C PHE A 382 1.31 13.62 -2.60
N PRO A 383 0.82 14.88 -2.61
CA PRO A 383 1.25 16.01 -1.78
C PRO A 383 0.77 15.94 -0.33
N ILE A 384 1.48 16.64 0.55
CA ILE A 384 1.13 16.77 1.98
C ILE A 384 0.33 18.05 2.22
N LEU A 385 0.69 19.14 1.51
CA LEU A 385 -0.07 20.38 1.55
C LEU A 385 -1.12 20.43 0.45
N LEU A 386 -2.31 20.89 0.80
CA LEU A 386 -3.41 21.23 -0.11
C LEU A 386 -3.91 22.64 0.18
N LEU A 387 -4.39 23.34 -0.85
CA LEU A 387 -5.17 24.57 -0.63
C LEU A 387 -6.63 24.20 -0.32
N ASP A 388 -7.34 25.04 0.44
CA ASP A 388 -8.77 24.82 0.69
C ASP A 388 -9.63 24.87 -0.59
N GLU A 389 -9.20 25.60 -1.63
CA GLU A 389 -9.80 25.55 -2.97
C GLU A 389 -9.47 24.30 -3.79
N GLU A 390 -8.47 23.47 -3.42
CA GLU A 390 -8.21 22.18 -4.09
C GLU A 390 -9.19 21.07 -3.67
N ILE A 391 -10.00 21.31 -2.65
CA ILE A 391 -10.82 20.28 -2.01
C ILE A 391 -12.11 20.05 -2.81
N GLU A 392 -12.03 19.25 -3.89
CA GLU A 392 -13.17 18.81 -4.74
C GLU A 392 -14.38 18.32 -3.91
N SER A 393 -14.13 17.76 -2.72
CA SER A 393 -15.16 17.34 -1.77
C SER A 393 -14.62 17.40 -0.34
N ILE A 394 -15.21 18.25 0.50
CA ILE A 394 -14.85 18.34 1.93
C ILE A 394 -15.18 17.02 2.66
N LYS A 395 -16.14 16.26 2.13
CA LYS A 395 -16.47 14.89 2.57
C LYS A 395 -15.45 13.83 2.11
N ALA A 396 -14.39 14.22 1.40
CA ALA A 396 -13.25 13.36 1.05
C ALA A 396 -12.10 13.39 2.06
N LEU A 397 -12.09 14.35 2.98
CA LEU A 397 -10.96 14.59 3.87
C LEU A 397 -10.84 13.51 4.96
N LYS A 398 -9.67 12.87 5.03
CA LYS A 398 -9.19 12.12 6.20
C LYS A 398 -8.24 13.00 7.02
N ALA A 399 -8.40 12.97 8.34
CA ALA A 399 -7.57 13.67 9.32
C ALA A 399 -7.02 15.05 8.88
N PRO A 400 -7.85 15.95 8.32
CA PRO A 400 -7.35 17.20 7.78
C PRO A 400 -6.82 18.10 8.90
N ILE A 401 -5.63 18.67 8.67
CA ILE A 401 -4.99 19.60 9.59
C ILE A 401 -5.29 21.02 9.09
N LEU A 402 -6.17 21.73 9.80
CA LEU A 402 -6.70 23.03 9.40
C LEU A 402 -5.91 24.15 10.08
N ILE A 403 -5.01 24.78 9.34
CA ILE A 403 -4.15 25.86 9.83
C ILE A 403 -4.83 27.22 9.58
N GLY A 404 -4.86 28.07 10.60
CA GLY A 404 -5.29 29.48 10.49
C GLY A 404 -6.79 29.71 10.73
N ARG A 405 -7.14 30.94 11.14
CA ARG A 405 -8.53 31.35 11.41
C ARG A 405 -9.31 31.71 10.14
N ASP A 406 -8.60 32.04 9.08
CA ASP A 406 -9.08 32.49 7.77
C ASP A 406 -9.30 31.33 6.78
N ASN A 407 -8.79 30.13 7.09
CA ASN A 407 -9.08 28.90 6.36
C ASN A 407 -10.59 28.64 6.31
N SER A 408 -11.14 28.49 5.10
CA SER A 408 -12.59 28.40 4.88
C SER A 408 -13.26 27.25 5.64
N LEU A 409 -12.54 26.14 5.83
CA LEU A 409 -12.99 24.97 6.57
C LEU A 409 -13.07 25.24 8.08
N ASN A 410 -12.08 25.92 8.66
CA ASN A 410 -12.16 26.37 10.06
C ASN A 410 -13.33 27.37 10.25
N ILE A 411 -13.55 28.28 9.28
CA ILE A 411 -14.69 29.21 9.29
C ILE A 411 -16.03 28.46 9.26
N GLU A 412 -16.16 27.38 8.47
CA GLU A 412 -17.36 26.54 8.45
C GLU A 412 -17.59 25.83 9.80
N LEU A 413 -16.55 25.27 10.42
CA LEU A 413 -16.66 24.61 11.72
C LEU A 413 -17.05 25.58 12.85
N ILE A 414 -16.62 26.85 12.77
CA ILE A 414 -17.04 27.90 13.71
C ILE A 414 -18.52 28.27 13.47
N LYS A 415 -18.91 28.51 12.21
CA LYS A 415 -20.31 28.85 11.83
C LYS A 415 -21.31 27.76 12.20
N THR A 416 -20.91 26.49 12.11
CA THR A 416 -21.72 25.31 12.50
C THR A 416 -21.66 25.00 14.00
N GLY A 417 -20.84 25.72 14.78
CA GLY A 417 -20.71 25.55 16.23
C GLY A 417 -19.93 24.30 16.67
N LYS A 418 -19.37 23.52 15.73
CA LYS A 418 -18.52 22.36 16.01
C LYS A 418 -17.18 22.80 16.63
N LEU A 419 -16.53 23.79 16.04
CA LEU A 419 -15.27 24.37 16.54
C LEU A 419 -15.56 25.50 17.52
N LYS A 420 -15.76 25.14 18.78
CA LYS A 420 -15.77 26.09 19.91
C LYS A 420 -14.33 26.43 20.30
N ILE A 421 -13.95 27.69 20.10
CA ILE A 421 -12.65 28.26 20.49
C ILE A 421 -12.79 28.87 21.90
N SER A 422 -11.97 28.42 22.84
CA SER A 422 -11.88 29.05 24.17
C SER A 422 -11.19 30.43 24.09
N PRO A 423 -11.39 31.33 25.05
CA PRO A 423 -10.57 32.55 25.15
C PRO A 423 -9.08 32.20 25.15
N LEU A 424 -8.31 32.84 24.28
CA LEU A 424 -6.85 32.70 24.17
C LEU A 424 -6.21 34.07 24.43
N GLU A 425 -5.22 34.12 25.31
CA GLU A 425 -4.39 35.31 25.53
C GLU A 425 -3.36 35.49 24.39
N LYS A 426 -2.69 36.64 24.33
CA LYS A 426 -1.65 36.91 23.32
C LYS A 426 -0.54 35.85 23.37
N GLY A 427 -0.10 35.35 22.21
CA GLY A 427 0.94 34.32 22.14
C GLY A 427 0.49 32.91 22.57
N TRP A 428 -0.78 32.71 22.92
CA TRP A 428 -1.33 31.37 23.14
C TRP A 428 -1.85 30.75 21.84
N GLY A 429 -1.89 29.42 21.80
CA GLY A 429 -2.57 28.67 20.75
C GLY A 429 -3.42 27.53 21.30
N MET A 430 -4.46 27.19 20.55
CA MET A 430 -5.32 26.05 20.80
C MET A 430 -5.02 24.96 19.78
N VAL A 431 -4.83 23.73 20.27
CA VAL A 431 -4.69 22.53 19.45
C VAL A 431 -5.89 21.65 19.77
N LYS A 432 -6.81 21.52 18.81
CA LYS A 432 -8.12 20.93 19.05
C LYS A 432 -8.54 19.98 17.95
N VAL A 433 -8.82 18.76 18.34
CA VAL A 433 -9.52 17.79 17.53
C VAL A 433 -11.00 18.17 17.52
N VAL A 434 -11.54 18.37 16.32
CA VAL A 434 -12.97 18.57 16.08
C VAL A 434 -13.54 17.24 15.60
N THR A 435 -14.42 16.65 16.40
CA THR A 435 -15.02 15.34 16.09
C THR A 435 -16.03 15.44 14.94
N GLU A 436 -16.04 14.40 14.09
CA GLU A 436 -16.87 14.32 12.86
C GLU A 436 -16.93 15.65 12.08
N ALA A 437 -15.79 16.27 11.76
CA ALA A 437 -15.71 17.67 11.37
C ALA A 437 -16.60 18.01 10.15
N PHE A 438 -16.40 17.32 9.02
CA PHE A 438 -17.17 17.49 7.77
C PHE A 438 -17.77 16.18 7.24
N ASN A 439 -17.19 15.06 7.70
CA ASN A 439 -17.62 13.69 7.49
C ASN A 439 -17.35 12.94 8.81
N LYS A 440 -17.34 11.61 8.85
CA LYS A 440 -17.00 10.85 10.07
C LYS A 440 -15.60 11.21 10.62
N SER A 441 -14.66 11.62 9.77
CA SER A 441 -13.29 11.95 10.19
C SER A 441 -13.26 13.14 11.14
N ASN A 442 -12.48 12.99 12.20
CA ASN A 442 -12.08 14.11 13.03
C ASN A 442 -11.09 14.99 12.24
N ALA A 443 -10.94 16.25 12.64
CA ALA A 443 -10.01 17.22 12.03
C ALA A 443 -9.16 17.88 13.12
N LEU A 444 -7.86 18.12 12.86
CA LEU A 444 -7.04 18.89 13.79
C LEU A 444 -7.09 20.38 13.41
N SER A 445 -7.74 21.20 14.24
CA SER A 445 -7.70 22.65 14.12
C SER A 445 -6.54 23.21 14.92
N ILE A 446 -5.68 24.01 14.28
CA ILE A 446 -4.54 24.69 14.89
C ILE A 446 -4.74 26.21 14.76
N ILE A 447 -5.01 26.88 15.88
CA ILE A 447 -5.40 28.29 15.92
C ILE A 447 -4.61 29.04 17.00
N GLY A 448 -3.86 30.06 16.59
CA GLY A 448 -3.27 31.05 17.50
C GLY A 448 -4.27 32.14 17.94
N ALA A 449 -3.94 32.86 19.01
CA ALA A 449 -4.52 34.17 19.30
C ALA A 449 -4.15 35.21 18.23
N ASP A 450 -2.87 35.20 17.88
CA ASP A 450 -2.18 36.05 16.90
C ASP A 450 -1.18 35.21 16.08
N ARG A 451 -0.39 35.89 15.23
CA ARG A 451 0.67 35.26 14.43
C ARG A 451 1.69 34.51 15.30
N GLU A 452 2.12 35.14 16.40
CA GLU A 452 3.13 34.61 17.32
C GLU A 452 2.64 33.32 17.98
N GLY A 453 1.41 33.31 18.50
CA GLY A 453 0.78 32.12 19.08
C GLY A 453 0.57 30.99 18.07
N LEU A 454 0.29 31.29 16.79
CA LEU A 454 0.19 30.27 15.75
C LEU A 454 1.57 29.68 15.40
N GLU A 455 2.57 30.53 15.12
CA GLU A 455 3.93 30.11 14.75
C GLU A 455 4.58 29.28 15.89
N LYS A 456 4.45 29.71 17.16
CA LYS A 456 4.93 28.94 18.34
C LYS A 456 4.20 27.61 18.55
N THR A 457 2.90 27.54 18.24
CA THR A 457 2.12 26.30 18.40
C THR A 457 2.43 25.28 17.30
N LEU A 458 2.58 25.75 16.05
CA LEU A 458 3.08 24.93 14.94
C LEU A 458 4.47 24.37 15.26
N ALA A 459 5.37 25.17 15.83
CA ALA A 459 6.69 24.71 16.27
C ALA A 459 6.60 23.59 17.34
N TYR A 460 5.80 23.76 18.40
CA TYR A 460 5.65 22.74 19.46
C TYR A 460 5.09 21.40 18.93
N ILE A 461 4.07 21.45 18.05
CA ILE A 461 3.53 20.23 17.41
C ILE A 461 4.59 19.58 16.50
N SER A 462 5.38 20.40 15.79
CA SER A 462 6.39 19.92 14.85
C SER A 462 7.63 19.34 15.53
N GLN A 463 8.03 19.86 16.70
CA GLN A 463 9.36 19.62 17.28
C GLN A 463 9.34 18.93 18.65
N THR A 464 8.19 18.83 19.33
CA THR A 464 8.12 18.31 20.71
C THR A 464 7.04 17.26 20.92
N PHE A 465 5.87 17.41 20.30
CA PHE A 465 4.77 16.47 20.45
C PHE A 465 5.15 15.04 19.95
N PRO A 466 4.79 13.94 20.65
CA PRO A 466 3.81 13.81 21.74
C PRO A 466 4.40 13.85 23.16
N TYR A 467 5.61 14.37 23.33
CA TYR A 467 6.26 14.51 24.63
C TYR A 467 5.90 15.84 25.30
N PHE A 468 5.99 15.88 26.62
CA PHE A 468 5.66 17.08 27.39
C PHE A 468 6.83 18.10 27.49
N ASP A 469 8.08 17.67 27.33
CA ASP A 469 9.30 18.47 27.60
C ASP A 469 10.31 18.38 26.43
N GLU A 470 11.11 17.31 26.36
CA GLU A 470 11.99 17.01 25.21
C GLU A 470 11.42 15.85 24.37
N TYR A 471 11.53 15.94 23.03
CA TYR A 471 11.22 14.84 22.11
C TYR A 471 12.27 13.72 22.23
N ARG A 472 11.96 12.67 23.02
CA ARG A 472 12.98 11.69 23.43
C ARG A 472 12.35 10.41 23.96
N GLU A 473 12.63 9.25 23.36
CA GLU A 473 11.97 7.99 23.74
C GLU A 473 12.23 7.60 25.20
N GLY A 474 11.23 7.12 25.93
CA GLY A 474 11.31 6.87 27.36
C GLY A 474 11.18 8.11 28.27
N ASN A 475 11.12 9.33 27.73
CA ASN A 475 10.51 10.46 28.47
C ASN A 475 9.00 10.20 28.62
N PRO A 476 8.34 10.69 29.68
CA PRO A 476 6.89 10.57 29.81
C PRO A 476 6.17 11.26 28.65
N LYS A 477 5.18 10.56 28.09
CA LYS A 477 4.46 10.97 26.88
C LYS A 477 2.96 10.84 27.06
N ILE A 478 2.23 11.52 26.19
CA ILE A 478 0.78 11.71 26.37
C ILE A 478 -0.02 10.39 26.31
N ASN A 479 0.56 9.34 25.68
CA ASN A 479 -0.02 8.00 25.52
C ASN A 479 0.19 7.06 26.73
N ASP A 480 0.83 7.54 27.79
CA ASP A 480 0.97 6.78 29.04
C ASP A 480 -0.35 6.82 29.85
N LEU A 481 -1.13 7.90 29.70
CA LEU A 481 -2.40 8.15 30.40
C LEU A 481 -3.53 7.13 30.11
N PRO A 482 -3.83 6.76 28.85
CA PRO A 482 -4.96 5.89 28.53
C PRO A 482 -4.66 4.43 28.87
N THR A 483 -3.39 4.01 28.72
CA THR A 483 -2.95 2.65 29.01
C THR A 483 -3.23 2.27 30.47
N ALA A 484 -2.89 3.18 31.40
CA ALA A 484 -3.20 3.03 32.82
C ALA A 484 -4.72 2.93 33.10
N LEU A 485 -5.55 3.61 32.31
CA LEU A 485 -7.00 3.65 32.48
C LEU A 485 -7.71 2.43 31.84
N GLU A 486 -7.25 1.94 30.70
CA GLU A 486 -7.79 0.75 30.04
C GLU A 486 -7.52 -0.54 30.83
N GLU A 487 -6.33 -0.70 31.41
CA GLU A 487 -6.02 -1.85 32.26
C GLU A 487 -6.90 -1.85 33.52
N PHE A 488 -7.17 -0.66 34.08
CA PHE A 488 -8.10 -0.42 35.18
C PHE A 488 -9.59 -0.68 34.84
N PHE A 489 -9.99 -0.69 33.56
CA PHE A 489 -11.36 -1.10 33.18
C PHE A 489 -11.50 -2.63 32.97
N LYS A 490 -10.41 -3.30 32.62
CA LYS A 490 -10.37 -4.73 32.22
C LYS A 490 -10.12 -5.71 33.37
N GLY A 491 -10.11 -5.22 34.62
CA GLY A 491 -9.85 -6.06 35.79
C GLY A 491 -8.36 -6.23 36.12
N LYS A 492 -7.52 -5.25 35.74
CA LYS A 492 -6.10 -5.13 36.13
C LYS A 492 -5.89 -3.88 36.98
N GLU A 493 -4.66 -3.56 37.36
CA GLU A 493 -4.29 -2.40 38.19
C GLU A 493 -5.15 -2.22 39.46
N GLY A 494 -5.54 -3.35 40.07
CA GLY A 494 -6.33 -3.41 41.29
C GLY A 494 -7.85 -3.30 41.09
N SER A 495 -8.36 -3.17 39.87
CA SER A 495 -9.81 -2.96 39.62
C SER A 495 -10.67 -4.22 39.82
N ALA A 496 -10.21 -5.40 39.43
CA ALA A 496 -10.90 -6.65 39.74
C ALA A 496 -10.82 -6.95 41.23
N GLU A 497 -9.69 -6.64 41.85
CA GLU A 497 -9.45 -6.75 43.29
C GLU A 497 -10.41 -5.85 44.08
N ALA A 498 -10.51 -4.55 43.73
CA ALA A 498 -11.44 -3.61 44.36
C ALA A 498 -12.91 -4.02 44.18
N TYR A 499 -13.31 -4.40 42.95
CA TYR A 499 -14.67 -4.87 42.68
C TYR A 499 -15.01 -6.15 43.44
N PHE A 500 -14.11 -7.15 43.43
CA PHE A 500 -14.36 -8.40 44.14
C PHE A 500 -14.32 -8.21 45.65
N GLN A 501 -13.53 -7.28 46.20
CA GLN A 501 -13.59 -6.95 47.63
C GLN A 501 -14.96 -6.39 48.00
N GLN A 502 -15.44 -5.35 47.29
CA GLN A 502 -16.76 -4.75 47.54
C GLN A 502 -17.91 -5.79 47.47
N MET A 503 -17.87 -6.68 46.47
CA MET A 503 -18.89 -7.73 46.31
C MET A 503 -18.73 -8.89 47.32
N LEU A 504 -17.52 -9.14 47.81
CA LEU A 504 -17.23 -10.11 48.85
C LEU A 504 -17.72 -9.60 50.20
N GLU A 505 -17.36 -8.37 50.58
CA GLU A 505 -17.82 -7.69 51.80
C GLU A 505 -19.34 -7.73 51.90
N LYS A 506 -20.03 -7.29 50.85
CA LYS A 506 -21.49 -7.35 50.79
C LYS A 506 -22.05 -8.78 50.92
N THR A 507 -21.44 -9.76 50.23
CA THR A 507 -21.89 -11.16 50.30
C THR A 507 -21.58 -11.83 51.64
N VAL A 508 -20.56 -11.37 52.37
CA VAL A 508 -20.21 -11.85 53.71
C VAL A 508 -21.12 -11.24 54.76
N GLU A 509 -21.39 -9.94 54.69
CA GLU A 509 -22.35 -9.25 55.55
C GLU A 509 -23.77 -9.85 55.42
N ASP A 510 -24.18 -10.26 54.21
CA ASP A 510 -25.43 -10.98 53.94
C ASP A 510 -25.55 -12.36 54.66
N ILE A 511 -24.43 -12.96 55.13
CA ILE A 511 -24.40 -14.38 55.58
C ILE A 511 -23.62 -14.67 56.88
N LYS A 512 -23.01 -13.66 57.51
CA LYS A 512 -22.05 -13.82 58.62
C LYS A 512 -22.57 -14.59 59.84
N ASP A 513 -23.87 -14.48 60.14
CA ASP A 513 -24.51 -15.06 61.33
C ASP A 513 -24.81 -16.58 61.19
N LYS A 514 -23.97 -17.33 60.45
CA LYS A 514 -24.22 -18.73 60.06
C LYS A 514 -22.98 -19.63 60.19
N ASP A 515 -23.22 -20.88 60.60
CA ASP A 515 -22.23 -21.96 60.64
C ASP A 515 -22.13 -22.72 59.31
N PHE A 516 -20.93 -22.82 58.74
CA PHE A 516 -20.67 -23.51 57.47
C PHE A 516 -19.82 -24.78 57.63
N GLU A 517 -20.22 -25.86 56.93
CA GLU A 517 -19.41 -27.09 56.80
C GLU A 517 -18.21 -26.86 55.87
N SER A 518 -18.42 -26.14 54.77
CA SER A 518 -17.39 -25.82 53.79
C SER A 518 -17.72 -24.58 52.97
N PHE A 519 -16.69 -23.83 52.57
CA PHE A 519 -16.75 -22.68 51.66
C PHE A 519 -15.63 -22.81 50.61
N SER A 520 -15.94 -22.62 49.33
CA SER A 520 -15.00 -22.80 48.21
C SER A 520 -15.11 -21.67 47.20
N VAL A 521 -13.97 -21.23 46.67
CA VAL A 521 -13.84 -20.04 45.83
C VAL A 521 -13.02 -20.37 44.58
N LYS A 522 -13.56 -20.16 43.38
CA LYS A 522 -12.82 -20.30 42.11
C LYS A 522 -12.67 -18.95 41.41
N LEU A 523 -11.44 -18.45 41.36
CA LEU A 523 -11.02 -17.16 40.81
C LEU A 523 -10.44 -17.34 39.40
N TYR A 524 -11.24 -17.10 38.37
CA TYR A 524 -10.78 -17.04 36.98
C TYR A 524 -10.39 -15.58 36.70
N LEU A 525 -9.10 -15.26 36.86
CA LEU A 525 -8.53 -13.91 36.78
C LEU A 525 -7.69 -13.74 35.49
N PRO A 526 -7.47 -12.50 35.00
CA PRO A 526 -6.57 -12.24 33.87
C PRO A 526 -5.12 -12.69 34.13
N LYS A 527 -4.64 -12.52 35.37
CA LYS A 527 -3.40 -13.11 35.92
C LYS A 527 -3.66 -13.51 37.38
N LYS A 528 -2.86 -14.44 37.92
CA LYS A 528 -3.00 -14.87 39.33
C LYS A 528 -2.37 -13.84 40.27
N ASN A 529 -3.16 -13.24 41.18
CA ASN A 529 -2.68 -12.30 42.20
C ASN A 529 -2.63 -12.98 43.58
N GLN A 530 -1.45 -13.02 44.20
CA GLN A 530 -1.23 -13.70 45.49
C GLN A 530 -1.51 -12.78 46.69
N LYS A 531 -1.10 -11.50 46.68
CA LYS A 531 -1.39 -10.55 47.77
C LYS A 531 -2.90 -10.38 47.99
N PHE A 532 -3.66 -10.28 46.89
CA PHE A 532 -5.12 -10.20 46.98
C PHE A 532 -5.75 -11.49 47.50
N LYS A 533 -5.24 -12.66 47.08
CA LYS A 533 -5.68 -13.96 47.62
C LYS A 533 -5.45 -14.06 49.13
N GLU A 534 -4.31 -13.57 49.63
CA GLU A 534 -3.97 -13.53 51.05
C GLU A 534 -4.86 -12.56 51.84
N TYR A 535 -5.11 -11.36 51.30
CA TYR A 535 -6.04 -10.38 51.86
C TYR A 535 -7.47 -10.93 51.96
N VAL A 536 -8.00 -11.53 50.88
CA VAL A 536 -9.31 -12.23 50.85
C VAL A 536 -9.34 -13.40 51.84
N GLN A 537 -8.26 -14.18 51.94
CA GLN A 537 -8.18 -15.30 52.88
C GLN A 537 -8.11 -14.84 54.34
N LYS A 538 -7.51 -13.68 54.63
CA LYS A 538 -7.58 -13.06 55.96
C LYS A 538 -8.99 -12.55 56.24
N TYR A 539 -9.55 -11.73 55.36
CA TYR A 539 -10.89 -11.17 55.51
C TYR A 539 -11.97 -12.25 55.78
N LEU A 540 -11.93 -13.36 55.05
CA LEU A 540 -12.86 -14.48 55.24
C LEU A 540 -12.62 -15.29 56.52
N LYS A 541 -11.39 -15.32 57.08
CA LYS A 541 -11.13 -15.92 58.40
C LYS A 541 -11.63 -15.03 59.54
N ASP A 542 -11.42 -13.73 59.40
CA ASP A 542 -11.78 -12.74 60.41
C ASP A 542 -13.31 -12.53 60.46
N SER A 543 -14.05 -12.95 59.43
CA SER A 543 -15.49 -12.68 59.26
C SER A 543 -16.43 -13.90 59.20
N LEU A 544 -15.94 -15.15 59.13
CA LEU A 544 -16.81 -16.35 58.97
C LEU A 544 -16.38 -17.58 59.79
N SER A 545 -17.35 -18.23 60.43
CA SER A 545 -17.18 -19.54 61.09
C SER A 545 -17.31 -20.70 60.09
N THR A 546 -16.19 -21.26 59.64
CA THR A 546 -16.16 -22.41 58.70
C THR A 546 -15.06 -23.43 59.03
N LYS A 547 -15.36 -24.71 58.83
CA LYS A 547 -14.40 -25.82 59.05
C LYS A 547 -13.49 -26.13 57.87
N LYS A 548 -13.84 -25.67 56.65
CA LYS A 548 -13.05 -25.96 55.43
C LYS A 548 -13.20 -24.83 54.40
N LEU A 549 -12.08 -24.17 54.09
CA LEU A 549 -11.99 -23.08 53.12
C LEU A 549 -11.03 -23.45 51.97
N GLU A 550 -11.46 -23.29 50.71
CA GLU A 550 -10.66 -23.64 49.51
C GLU A 550 -10.66 -22.50 48.47
N ILE A 551 -9.53 -22.22 47.81
CA ILE A 551 -9.41 -21.15 46.80
C ILE A 551 -8.56 -21.59 45.57
N GLN A 552 -9.14 -21.65 44.36
CA GLN A 552 -8.55 -22.13 43.09
C GLN A 552 -8.51 -21.06 41.96
N SER A 553 -7.72 -21.23 40.88
CA SER A 553 -7.65 -20.30 39.72
C SER A 553 -7.19 -20.89 38.35
N TYR A 554 -7.70 -20.35 37.21
CA TYR A 554 -7.67 -20.98 35.85
C TYR A 554 -7.49 -20.01 34.64
N ALA A 555 -7.32 -20.57 33.41
CA ALA A 555 -7.24 -19.91 32.09
C ALA A 555 -8.29 -20.45 31.04
N LEU A 556 -8.14 -20.25 29.70
CA LEU A 556 -9.30 -19.89 28.80
C LEU A 556 -9.47 -20.41 27.30
N ARG A 557 -8.85 -21.45 26.69
CA ARG A 557 -8.99 -21.72 25.20
C ARG A 557 -9.06 -23.21 24.70
N ASP A 558 -9.79 -23.47 23.59
CA ASP A 558 -9.98 -24.79 22.89
C ASP A 558 -10.33 -24.68 21.35
N SER A 559 -10.62 -25.77 20.60
CA SER A 559 -10.90 -25.81 19.13
C SER A 559 -11.83 -26.95 18.62
N LYS A 560 -12.31 -26.94 17.33
CA LYS A 560 -13.39 -27.81 16.77
C LYS A 560 -13.28 -28.16 15.24
N THR A 561 -14.26 -28.89 14.65
CA THR A 561 -14.34 -29.45 13.26
C THR A 561 -15.81 -29.52 12.71
N ILE A 562 -16.09 -29.54 11.38
CA ILE A 562 -17.46 -29.35 10.78
C ILE A 562 -17.97 -30.37 9.67
N PHE A 563 -17.89 -30.14 8.33
CA PHE A 563 -18.73 -30.83 7.28
C PHE A 563 -18.03 -31.30 5.95
N GLU A 564 -18.74 -32.00 5.02
CA GLU A 564 -18.24 -32.54 3.71
C GLU A 564 -19.26 -32.49 2.51
N LYS A 565 -18.79 -32.50 1.23
CA LYS A 565 -19.55 -32.61 -0.07
C LYS A 565 -18.76 -33.39 -1.17
N GLN A 566 -19.41 -33.97 -2.21
CA GLN A 566 -18.78 -34.62 -3.40
C GLN A 566 -19.64 -34.48 -4.71
N LYS A 567 -19.04 -34.59 -5.92
CA LYS A 567 -19.70 -34.48 -7.25
C LYS A 567 -18.91 -35.19 -8.39
N ASP A 568 -19.59 -35.66 -9.43
CA ASP A 568 -19.01 -36.17 -10.70
C ASP A 568 -19.63 -35.44 -11.92
N PHE A 569 -18.91 -35.40 -13.06
CA PHE A 569 -19.23 -34.62 -14.27
C PHE A 569 -19.25 -35.47 -15.56
N PRO A 570 -20.03 -35.10 -16.60
CA PRO A 570 -19.89 -35.65 -17.95
C PRO A 570 -18.61 -35.15 -18.62
N TRP A 571 -18.17 -35.84 -19.68
CA TRP A 571 -17.01 -35.47 -20.51
C TRP A 571 -17.42 -34.61 -21.72
N GLU A 572 -16.59 -33.67 -22.19
CA GLU A 572 -16.92 -32.84 -23.36
C GLU A 572 -16.86 -33.63 -24.67
N GLY A 573 -15.94 -34.59 -24.78
CA GLY A 573 -15.76 -35.42 -25.96
C GLY A 573 -16.99 -36.28 -26.30
N ASP A 574 -17.69 -36.82 -25.30
CA ASP A 574 -18.93 -37.56 -25.51
C ASP A 574 -20.11 -36.66 -25.91
N GLU A 575 -20.14 -35.39 -25.48
CA GLU A 575 -21.13 -34.42 -25.99
C GLU A 575 -20.87 -34.05 -27.45
N ALA A 576 -19.61 -33.82 -27.82
CA ALA A 576 -19.22 -33.61 -29.22
C ALA A 576 -19.65 -34.79 -30.12
N ILE A 577 -19.38 -36.03 -29.67
CA ILE A 577 -19.81 -37.25 -30.36
C ILE A 577 -21.34 -37.34 -30.47
N ARG A 578 -22.08 -37.02 -29.39
CA ARG A 578 -23.55 -37.01 -29.39
C ARG A 578 -24.11 -36.03 -30.43
N LEU A 579 -23.65 -34.78 -30.42
CA LEU A 579 -24.08 -33.73 -31.36
C LEU A 579 -23.74 -34.07 -32.82
N ILE A 580 -22.55 -34.65 -33.06
CA ILE A 580 -22.16 -35.16 -34.38
C ILE A 580 -23.09 -36.28 -34.83
N GLN A 581 -23.40 -37.25 -33.97
CA GLN A 581 -24.27 -38.39 -34.30
C GLN A 581 -25.73 -37.98 -34.53
N GLU A 582 -26.28 -37.10 -33.69
CA GLU A 582 -27.59 -36.46 -33.89
C GLU A 582 -27.63 -35.78 -35.27
N LYS A 583 -26.60 -34.99 -35.63
CA LYS A 583 -26.57 -34.29 -36.91
C LYS A 583 -26.40 -35.22 -38.11
N ILE A 584 -25.51 -36.22 -38.04
CA ILE A 584 -25.30 -37.23 -39.09
C ILE A 584 -26.62 -37.94 -39.42
N ASN A 585 -27.43 -38.28 -38.42
CA ASN A 585 -28.75 -38.90 -38.65
C ASN A 585 -29.67 -38.04 -39.53
N THR A 586 -29.56 -36.71 -39.48
CA THR A 586 -30.33 -35.78 -40.35
C THR A 586 -29.76 -35.60 -41.76
N LEU A 587 -28.56 -36.12 -42.05
CA LEU A 587 -27.82 -35.89 -43.31
C LEU A 587 -27.73 -37.14 -44.22
N LYS A 588 -28.34 -38.26 -43.81
CA LYS A 588 -28.26 -39.56 -44.51
C LYS A 588 -28.69 -39.47 -45.99
N GLY A 589 -27.91 -40.10 -46.86
CA GLY A 589 -28.20 -40.20 -48.31
C GLY A 589 -27.80 -39.01 -49.18
N THR A 590 -27.18 -37.96 -48.64
CA THR A 590 -26.92 -36.70 -49.37
C THR A 590 -25.70 -36.71 -50.30
N GLY A 591 -24.78 -37.67 -50.19
CA GLY A 591 -23.66 -37.92 -51.12
C GLY A 591 -22.56 -36.85 -51.22
N GLN A 592 -22.79 -35.62 -50.74
CA GLN A 592 -21.83 -34.51 -50.80
C GLN A 592 -20.77 -34.58 -49.68
N PRO A 593 -19.53 -34.15 -49.95
CA PRO A 593 -18.43 -34.22 -48.99
C PRO A 593 -18.67 -33.35 -47.74
N LEU A 594 -18.33 -33.90 -46.58
CA LEU A 594 -18.56 -33.29 -45.26
C LEU A 594 -17.22 -32.97 -44.56
N LYS A 595 -16.93 -31.68 -44.34
CA LYS A 595 -15.85 -31.25 -43.45
C LYS A 595 -16.37 -31.02 -42.03
N ILE A 596 -15.69 -31.57 -41.04
CA ILE A 596 -15.92 -31.33 -39.61
C ILE A 596 -14.66 -30.67 -39.03
N SER A 597 -14.84 -29.58 -38.31
CA SER A 597 -13.83 -28.94 -37.47
C SER A 597 -14.36 -28.87 -36.04
N LEU A 598 -13.65 -29.49 -35.12
CA LEU A 598 -13.97 -29.60 -33.69
C LEU A 598 -12.83 -29.00 -32.87
N GLY A 599 -13.15 -28.22 -31.84
CA GLY A 599 -12.19 -27.70 -30.86
C GLY A 599 -12.57 -28.16 -29.45
N VAL A 600 -11.65 -28.87 -28.78
CA VAL A 600 -11.82 -29.44 -27.42
C VAL A 600 -10.56 -29.23 -26.58
N SER A 601 -10.70 -29.19 -25.25
CA SER A 601 -9.65 -28.98 -24.25
C SER A 601 -9.13 -30.33 -23.74
N GLU A 602 -8.56 -31.12 -24.64
CA GLU A 602 -8.09 -32.50 -24.38
C GLU A 602 -6.64 -32.69 -24.86
N SER A 603 -5.94 -33.71 -24.36
CA SER A 603 -4.57 -34.02 -24.80
C SER A 603 -4.49 -34.36 -26.31
N PRO A 604 -3.33 -34.20 -26.97
CA PRO A 604 -3.17 -34.59 -28.39
C PRO A 604 -3.55 -36.05 -28.66
N GLU A 605 -3.27 -36.94 -27.72
CA GLU A 605 -3.58 -38.37 -27.75
C GLU A 605 -5.10 -38.61 -27.72
N VAL A 606 -5.83 -37.90 -26.86
CA VAL A 606 -7.28 -37.98 -26.78
C VAL A 606 -7.95 -37.28 -27.97
N ARG A 607 -7.44 -36.13 -28.44
CA ARG A 607 -7.91 -35.47 -29.69
C ARG A 607 -7.79 -36.40 -30.91
N ASN A 608 -6.67 -37.10 -31.05
CA ASN A 608 -6.48 -38.11 -32.10
C ASN A 608 -7.42 -39.32 -31.95
N THR A 609 -7.76 -39.70 -30.72
CA THR A 609 -8.71 -40.79 -30.44
C THR A 609 -10.15 -40.37 -30.77
N LEU A 610 -10.54 -39.14 -30.41
CA LEU A 610 -11.82 -38.53 -30.83
C LEU A 610 -11.95 -38.44 -32.34
N LYS A 611 -10.90 -37.99 -33.05
CA LYS A 611 -10.88 -37.94 -34.53
C LYS A 611 -11.20 -39.31 -35.14
N LYS A 612 -10.48 -40.37 -34.74
CA LYS A 612 -10.71 -41.75 -35.22
C LYS A 612 -12.12 -42.25 -34.90
N ARG A 613 -12.69 -41.86 -33.76
CA ARG A 613 -14.07 -42.20 -33.35
C ARG A 613 -15.10 -41.50 -34.25
N ILE A 614 -14.89 -40.23 -34.60
CA ILE A 614 -15.72 -39.47 -35.54
C ILE A 614 -15.66 -40.05 -36.96
N GLU A 615 -14.46 -40.33 -37.47
CA GLU A 615 -14.24 -40.95 -38.79
C GLU A 615 -14.96 -42.31 -38.88
N SER A 616 -14.85 -43.13 -37.82
CA SER A 616 -15.55 -44.42 -37.71
C SER A 616 -17.08 -44.26 -37.74
N LEU A 617 -17.64 -43.28 -37.03
CA LEU A 617 -19.08 -42.98 -37.02
C LEU A 617 -19.59 -42.48 -38.38
N LEU A 618 -18.76 -41.73 -39.12
CA LEU A 618 -19.08 -41.28 -40.48
C LEU A 618 -19.16 -42.46 -41.46
N VAL A 619 -18.18 -43.37 -41.42
CA VAL A 619 -18.17 -44.60 -42.23
C VAL A 619 -19.38 -45.48 -41.90
N GLN A 620 -19.71 -45.69 -40.62
CA GLN A 620 -20.89 -46.45 -40.18
C GLN A 620 -22.22 -45.85 -40.66
N ASN A 621 -22.25 -44.56 -41.01
CA ASN A 621 -23.43 -43.88 -41.56
C ASN A 621 -23.34 -43.64 -43.09
N ASN A 622 -22.44 -44.35 -43.78
CA ASN A 622 -22.20 -44.28 -45.23
C ASN A 622 -21.68 -42.93 -45.75
N ILE A 623 -21.00 -42.14 -44.92
CA ILE A 623 -20.38 -40.86 -45.31
C ILE A 623 -18.89 -41.08 -45.58
N PHE A 624 -18.56 -41.61 -46.76
CA PHE A 624 -17.19 -41.95 -47.15
C PHE A 624 -16.32 -40.76 -47.59
N ALA A 625 -16.94 -39.68 -48.07
CA ALA A 625 -16.25 -38.45 -48.44
C ALA A 625 -16.27 -37.45 -47.28
N HIS A 626 -15.23 -37.46 -46.45
CA HIS A 626 -15.14 -36.58 -45.29
C HIS A 626 -13.73 -36.03 -45.03
N ASP A 627 -13.67 -34.94 -44.26
CA ASP A 627 -12.44 -34.28 -43.78
C ASP A 627 -12.67 -33.91 -42.31
N VAL A 628 -11.93 -34.54 -41.39
CA VAL A 628 -12.13 -34.37 -39.94
C VAL A 628 -10.90 -33.72 -39.32
N GLU A 629 -11.12 -32.57 -38.68
CA GLU A 629 -10.13 -31.75 -37.99
C GLU A 629 -10.55 -31.64 -36.52
N VAL A 630 -9.65 -31.99 -35.60
CA VAL A 630 -9.86 -31.88 -34.14
C VAL A 630 -8.65 -31.14 -33.58
N LEU A 631 -8.86 -29.90 -33.14
CA LEU A 631 -7.82 -29.00 -32.62
C LEU A 631 -8.04 -28.75 -31.12
N SER A 632 -7.05 -28.14 -30.48
CA SER A 632 -7.19 -27.58 -29.13
C SER A 632 -8.16 -26.40 -29.09
N SER A 633 -9.10 -26.38 -28.15
CA SER A 633 -9.88 -25.17 -27.81
C SER A 633 -9.11 -24.20 -26.91
N TYR A 634 -8.13 -24.70 -26.15
CA TYR A 634 -7.15 -23.95 -25.37
C TYR A 634 -5.97 -23.47 -26.25
N LYS A 635 -5.45 -22.25 -26.02
CA LYS A 635 -4.40 -21.58 -26.84
C LYS A 635 -4.59 -21.75 -28.37
N GLN A 636 -5.76 -21.37 -28.91
CA GLN A 636 -6.17 -21.73 -30.28
C GLN A 636 -5.19 -21.30 -31.39
N GLY A 637 -4.60 -20.09 -31.29
CA GLY A 637 -3.62 -19.62 -32.28
C GLY A 637 -2.32 -20.44 -32.29
N PHE A 638 -1.82 -20.81 -31.11
CA PHE A 638 -0.65 -21.69 -30.93
C PHE A 638 -0.89 -23.06 -31.58
N PHE A 639 -2.04 -23.69 -31.32
CA PHE A 639 -2.35 -25.01 -31.88
C PHE A 639 -2.72 -24.97 -33.37
N TRP A 640 -3.32 -23.89 -33.89
CA TRP A 640 -3.46 -23.71 -35.35
C TRP A 640 -2.08 -23.72 -36.05
N LEU A 641 -1.12 -22.97 -35.53
CA LEU A 641 0.25 -22.98 -36.07
C LEU A 641 0.89 -24.38 -35.95
N LEU A 642 0.74 -25.03 -34.79
CA LEU A 642 1.41 -26.30 -34.48
C LEU A 642 0.82 -27.53 -35.21
N GLU A 643 -0.51 -27.56 -35.40
CA GLU A 643 -1.25 -28.75 -35.87
C GLU A 643 -1.70 -28.63 -37.34
N LYS A 644 -1.83 -27.41 -37.87
CA LYS A 644 -2.20 -27.16 -39.28
C LYS A 644 -1.05 -26.57 -40.10
N VAL A 645 -0.39 -25.52 -39.62
CA VAL A 645 0.63 -24.81 -40.41
C VAL A 645 1.94 -25.60 -40.49
N VAL A 646 2.52 -26.03 -39.36
CA VAL A 646 3.78 -26.79 -39.32
C VAL A 646 3.74 -28.05 -40.21
N PRO A 647 2.72 -28.92 -40.14
CA PRO A 647 2.61 -30.06 -41.07
C PRO A 647 2.49 -29.63 -42.54
N ALA A 648 1.77 -28.54 -42.84
CA ALA A 648 1.58 -28.06 -44.21
C ALA A 648 2.82 -27.36 -44.81
N LEU A 649 3.75 -26.88 -43.97
CA LEU A 649 5.10 -26.48 -44.40
C LEU A 649 5.94 -27.70 -44.75
N ASN A 650 6.02 -28.68 -43.84
CA ASN A 650 6.85 -29.88 -44.00
C ASN A 650 6.41 -30.76 -45.19
N LEU A 651 5.09 -30.96 -45.38
CA LEU A 651 4.54 -31.79 -46.47
C LEU A 651 4.78 -31.23 -47.87
N LYS A 652 5.13 -29.94 -48.03
CA LYS A 652 5.27 -29.31 -49.35
C LYS A 652 6.63 -29.53 -50.03
N GLY A 653 7.62 -30.10 -49.34
CA GLY A 653 8.96 -30.37 -49.90
C GLY A 653 9.73 -29.13 -50.37
N LYS A 654 9.28 -27.93 -49.97
CA LYS A 654 9.87 -26.64 -50.34
C LYS A 654 10.78 -26.17 -49.22
N LYS A 655 12.02 -25.79 -49.56
CA LYS A 655 12.97 -25.23 -48.60
C LYS A 655 12.55 -23.82 -48.19
N ILE A 656 11.82 -23.72 -47.07
CA ILE A 656 11.49 -22.44 -46.45
C ILE A 656 12.76 -21.84 -45.85
N HIS A 657 13.00 -20.56 -46.12
CA HIS A 657 14.15 -19.82 -45.65
C HIS A 657 13.79 -18.85 -44.52
N ARG A 658 12.56 -18.31 -44.51
CA ARG A 658 12.06 -17.33 -43.54
C ARG A 658 10.55 -17.48 -43.37
N LEU A 659 10.05 -17.26 -42.15
CA LEU A 659 8.63 -17.26 -41.81
C LEU A 659 8.28 -15.88 -41.22
N THR A 660 7.10 -15.35 -41.54
CA THR A 660 6.54 -14.18 -40.86
C THR A 660 5.15 -14.50 -40.34
N ILE A 661 4.94 -14.32 -39.04
CA ILE A 661 3.65 -14.44 -38.37
C ILE A 661 3.17 -13.01 -38.09
N ARG A 662 2.11 -12.59 -38.77
CA ARG A 662 1.53 -11.25 -38.64
C ARG A 662 0.32 -11.33 -37.73
N PHE A 663 0.20 -10.40 -36.79
CA PHE A 663 -0.91 -10.34 -35.84
C PHE A 663 -1.57 -8.96 -35.85
N ALA A 664 -2.89 -8.95 -35.72
CA ALA A 664 -3.69 -7.74 -35.62
C ALA A 664 -3.40 -6.94 -34.35
N GLU A 665 -3.28 -5.61 -34.48
CA GLU A 665 -3.33 -4.70 -33.34
C GLU A 665 -4.77 -4.62 -32.78
N GLU A 666 -5.01 -5.13 -31.56
CA GLU A 666 -6.33 -5.01 -30.92
C GLU A 666 -6.51 -3.59 -30.36
N LYS A 667 -7.20 -2.74 -31.15
CA LYS A 667 -7.42 -1.32 -30.83
C LYS A 667 -8.62 -1.10 -29.90
N ASP A 668 -8.47 -0.15 -28.97
CA ASP A 668 -9.52 0.25 -28.04
C ASP A 668 -9.81 1.76 -28.09
N ASN A 669 -11.01 2.16 -27.66
CA ASN A 669 -11.54 3.51 -27.88
C ASN A 669 -11.41 4.39 -26.63
N PHE A 670 -10.27 5.05 -26.43
CA PHE A 670 -10.01 5.93 -25.28
C PHE A 670 -10.94 7.17 -25.14
N LYS A 671 -11.86 7.41 -26.08
CA LYS A 671 -12.95 8.40 -25.93
C LYS A 671 -14.17 7.84 -25.20
N GLN A 672 -14.27 6.51 -25.08
CA GLN A 672 -15.30 5.76 -24.36
C GLN A 672 -14.63 5.02 -23.20
N ILE A 673 -15.31 4.95 -22.05
CA ILE A 673 -14.61 4.78 -20.78
C ILE A 673 -15.17 3.61 -19.96
N LYS A 674 -14.31 2.63 -19.66
CA LYS A 674 -14.61 1.30 -19.09
C LYS A 674 -13.53 0.80 -18.12
N ARG A 675 -13.68 -0.41 -17.55
CA ARG A 675 -12.76 -1.02 -16.56
C ARG A 675 -11.57 -1.73 -17.18
N PHE A 676 -11.83 -2.62 -18.15
CA PHE A 676 -10.81 -3.38 -18.88
C PHE A 676 -10.80 -2.94 -20.35
N TYR A 677 -9.63 -2.55 -20.85
CA TYR A 677 -9.35 -2.32 -22.26
C TYR A 677 -8.31 -3.37 -22.69
N THR A 678 -8.29 -3.74 -23.96
CA THR A 678 -7.37 -4.78 -24.41
C THR A 678 -5.97 -4.22 -24.67
N GLU A 679 -4.94 -4.99 -24.33
CA GLU A 679 -3.56 -4.71 -24.75
C GLU A 679 -3.44 -4.84 -26.29
N PRO A 680 -2.80 -3.89 -27.00
CA PRO A 680 -2.62 -3.96 -28.46
C PRO A 680 -1.91 -5.23 -28.95
N PHE A 681 -1.17 -5.90 -28.05
CA PHE A 681 -0.38 -7.10 -28.31
C PHE A 681 -1.04 -8.41 -27.85
N ARG A 682 -2.31 -8.41 -27.37
CA ARG A 682 -2.99 -9.62 -26.82
C ARG A 682 -2.75 -10.87 -27.67
N TRP A 683 -2.97 -10.77 -28.97
CA TRP A 683 -2.91 -11.91 -29.87
C TRP A 683 -1.50 -12.50 -30.00
N LEU A 684 -0.44 -11.72 -29.78
CA LEU A 684 0.93 -12.24 -29.70
C LEU A 684 1.16 -13.05 -28.42
N GLN A 685 0.55 -12.67 -27.30
CA GLN A 685 0.70 -13.36 -26.01
C GLN A 685 0.06 -14.76 -26.04
N GLU A 686 -1.09 -14.92 -26.70
CA GLU A 686 -1.75 -16.23 -26.90
C GLU A 686 -0.91 -17.21 -27.77
N LEU A 687 0.17 -16.74 -28.41
CA LEU A 687 1.10 -17.56 -29.19
C LEU A 687 2.36 -18.02 -28.43
N TYR A 688 2.59 -17.64 -27.17
CA TYR A 688 3.83 -18.05 -26.48
C TYR A 688 3.82 -19.55 -26.08
N PRO A 689 4.90 -20.35 -26.31
CA PRO A 689 6.16 -20.08 -27.04
C PRO A 689 6.22 -20.76 -28.44
N VAL A 690 5.40 -20.35 -29.41
CA VAL A 690 5.20 -21.12 -30.66
C VAL A 690 6.37 -21.04 -31.65
N ASP A 691 7.16 -19.97 -31.66
CA ASP A 691 8.29 -19.76 -32.57
C ASP A 691 9.43 -20.75 -32.33
N GLU A 692 9.81 -20.97 -31.07
CA GLU A 692 10.79 -21.99 -30.70
C GLU A 692 10.31 -23.41 -31.06
N ILE A 693 9.03 -23.68 -30.85
CA ILE A 693 8.40 -24.96 -31.19
C ILE A 693 8.29 -25.16 -32.73
N ILE A 694 8.05 -24.09 -33.51
CA ILE A 694 8.08 -24.12 -34.98
C ILE A 694 9.51 -24.40 -35.45
N ALA A 695 10.50 -23.64 -34.96
CA ALA A 695 11.91 -23.80 -35.36
C ALA A 695 12.38 -25.24 -35.15
N LYS A 696 12.05 -25.83 -33.99
CA LYS A 696 12.33 -27.22 -33.63
C LYS A 696 11.61 -28.28 -34.50
N LYS A 697 10.58 -27.90 -35.27
CA LYS A 697 9.75 -28.81 -36.08
C LYS A 697 9.81 -28.58 -37.60
N THR A 698 10.47 -27.53 -38.10
CA THR A 698 10.43 -27.18 -39.54
C THR A 698 11.79 -26.88 -40.18
N ASP A 699 12.91 -27.11 -39.48
CA ASP A 699 14.29 -26.74 -39.88
C ASP A 699 14.50 -25.24 -40.20
N ILE A 700 13.53 -24.39 -39.85
CA ILE A 700 13.63 -22.92 -39.99
C ILE A 700 14.41 -22.42 -38.76
N PRO A 701 15.57 -21.75 -38.90
CA PRO A 701 16.26 -21.17 -37.77
C PRO A 701 15.39 -20.13 -37.05
N LEU A 702 15.34 -20.16 -35.72
CA LEU A 702 14.53 -19.26 -34.89
C LEU A 702 14.71 -17.77 -35.27
N ALA A 703 15.94 -17.35 -35.53
CA ALA A 703 16.30 -16.00 -35.99
C ALA A 703 15.83 -15.66 -37.43
N ARG A 704 14.85 -16.41 -37.96
CA ARG A 704 14.16 -16.21 -39.25
C ARG A 704 12.65 -16.48 -39.15
N ILE A 705 12.12 -16.53 -37.92
CA ILE A 705 10.69 -16.53 -37.62
C ILE A 705 10.39 -15.12 -37.10
N ASP A 706 9.91 -14.26 -37.99
CA ASP A 706 9.64 -12.86 -37.70
C ASP A 706 8.19 -12.69 -37.19
N PHE A 707 7.97 -11.89 -36.16
CA PHE A 707 6.63 -11.40 -35.81
C PHE A 707 6.43 -9.96 -36.32
N GLU A 708 5.27 -9.67 -36.93
CA GLU A 708 4.93 -8.33 -37.43
C GLU A 708 3.54 -7.91 -36.92
N MET A 709 3.44 -6.77 -36.23
CA MET A 709 2.15 -6.14 -35.94
C MET A 709 1.62 -5.49 -37.22
N LYS A 710 0.36 -5.74 -37.58
CA LYS A 710 -0.34 -5.07 -38.68
C LYS A 710 -1.45 -4.14 -38.17
N GLU A 711 -1.71 -3.08 -38.94
CA GLU A 711 -2.78 -2.11 -38.61
C GLU A 711 -4.20 -2.69 -38.83
N ASP A 712 -4.33 -3.70 -39.71
CA ASP A 712 -5.59 -4.37 -40.05
C ASP A 712 -6.06 -5.35 -38.95
N THR A 713 -7.34 -5.31 -38.60
CA THR A 713 -7.88 -6.08 -37.46
C THR A 713 -8.27 -7.53 -37.74
N GLU A 714 -8.53 -7.88 -39.00
CA GLU A 714 -8.90 -9.25 -39.42
C GLU A 714 -8.16 -9.63 -40.73
N PRO A 715 -7.87 -10.91 -41.00
CA PRO A 715 -7.91 -12.03 -40.04
C PRO A 715 -6.93 -11.76 -38.88
N VAL A 716 -7.21 -12.29 -37.68
CA VAL A 716 -6.40 -12.00 -36.48
C VAL A 716 -4.94 -12.40 -36.67
N TYR A 717 -4.71 -13.58 -37.28
CA TYR A 717 -3.39 -14.08 -37.64
C TYR A 717 -3.27 -14.32 -39.15
N GLU A 718 -2.13 -13.91 -39.73
CA GLU A 718 -1.65 -14.33 -41.05
C GLU A 718 -0.28 -15.00 -40.87
N VAL A 719 0.00 -16.07 -41.61
CA VAL A 719 1.35 -16.64 -41.69
C VAL A 719 1.83 -16.64 -43.13
N ARG A 720 3.06 -16.19 -43.38
CA ARG A 720 3.71 -16.13 -44.70
C ARG A 720 5.07 -16.79 -44.65
N ALA A 721 5.30 -17.81 -45.47
CA ALA A 721 6.58 -18.51 -45.57
C ALA A 721 7.27 -18.23 -46.91
N TYR A 722 8.57 -17.93 -46.87
CA TYR A 722 9.35 -17.45 -48.01
C TYR A 722 10.54 -18.36 -48.32
N ASP A 723 10.97 -18.41 -49.58
CA ASP A 723 12.22 -19.07 -49.99
C ASP A 723 13.46 -18.18 -49.84
N ASP A 724 14.63 -18.71 -50.24
CA ASP A 724 15.94 -18.05 -50.18
C ASP A 724 16.08 -16.84 -51.10
N LYS A 725 15.11 -16.62 -52.00
CA LYS A 725 14.99 -15.47 -52.90
C LYS A 725 13.85 -14.53 -52.48
N ASN A 726 13.27 -14.74 -51.30
CA ASN A 726 12.10 -14.04 -50.75
C ASN A 726 10.79 -14.18 -51.57
N ASN A 727 10.63 -15.21 -52.41
CA ASN A 727 9.31 -15.50 -53.00
C ASN A 727 8.39 -16.15 -51.96
N LEU A 728 7.10 -15.81 -51.98
CA LEU A 728 6.08 -16.41 -51.12
C LEU A 728 5.80 -17.87 -51.55
N GLN A 729 5.95 -18.82 -50.62
CA GLN A 729 5.81 -20.26 -50.87
C GLN A 729 4.61 -20.90 -50.14
N PHE A 730 4.15 -20.27 -49.06
CA PHE A 730 2.97 -20.66 -48.27
C PHE A 730 2.32 -19.42 -47.64
N GLU A 731 0.99 -19.39 -47.63
CA GLU A 731 0.19 -18.42 -46.86
C GLU A 731 -1.07 -19.14 -46.30
N ASP A 732 -1.44 -18.83 -45.06
CA ASP A 732 -2.67 -19.29 -44.38
C ASP A 732 -3.08 -18.25 -43.33
N ASN A 733 -4.32 -18.32 -42.82
CA ASN A 733 -4.84 -17.39 -41.82
C ASN A 733 -5.82 -18.04 -40.85
N PHE A 734 -6.01 -17.40 -39.69
CA PHE A 734 -6.88 -17.89 -38.61
C PHE A 734 -7.37 -16.74 -37.72
N SER A 735 -8.59 -16.88 -37.21
CA SER A 735 -9.17 -16.02 -36.16
C SER A 735 -9.81 -16.92 -35.10
N PRO A 736 -9.43 -16.83 -33.80
CA PRO A 736 -9.95 -17.71 -32.74
C PRO A 736 -11.47 -17.64 -32.54
N GLN A 737 -12.08 -18.76 -32.14
CA GLN A 737 -13.48 -18.79 -31.75
C GLN A 737 -13.63 -18.28 -30.31
N THR A 738 -14.20 -17.08 -30.17
CA THR A 738 -14.40 -16.42 -28.87
C THR A 738 -15.87 -16.29 -28.47
N ARG A 739 -16.14 -16.20 -27.17
CA ARG A 739 -17.44 -15.83 -26.59
C ARG A 739 -17.28 -14.76 -25.51
N GLU A 740 -18.35 -14.00 -25.26
CA GLU A 740 -18.43 -13.15 -24.08
C GLU A 740 -18.95 -13.94 -22.87
N ALA A 741 -18.42 -13.67 -21.68
CA ALA A 741 -18.93 -14.16 -20.40
C ALA A 741 -18.94 -13.05 -19.35
N LEU A 742 -19.77 -13.17 -18.32
CA LEU A 742 -19.59 -12.41 -17.07
C LEU A 742 -18.37 -12.98 -16.34
N PHE A 743 -17.61 -12.11 -15.66
CA PHE A 743 -16.43 -12.52 -14.89
C PHE A 743 -16.82 -13.39 -13.67
N LEU A 744 -17.73 -12.90 -12.82
CA LEU A 744 -18.31 -13.65 -11.70
C LEU A 744 -19.84 -13.58 -11.77
N LYS A 745 -20.54 -14.70 -11.58
CA LYS A 745 -22.02 -14.72 -11.54
C LYS A 745 -22.59 -13.90 -10.38
N VAL A 746 -21.86 -13.89 -9.26
CA VAL A 746 -22.24 -13.21 -8.01
C VAL A 746 -22.06 -11.69 -8.09
N LEU A 747 -21.18 -11.19 -8.98
CA LEU A 747 -20.83 -9.78 -9.15
C LEU A 747 -20.88 -9.36 -10.64
N PRO A 748 -22.08 -9.35 -11.26
CA PRO A 748 -22.24 -9.14 -12.71
C PRO A 748 -21.83 -7.73 -13.19
N GLU A 749 -21.76 -6.74 -12.29
CA GLU A 749 -21.42 -5.35 -12.61
C GLU A 749 -19.93 -5.13 -12.94
N TRP A 750 -19.08 -6.14 -12.78
CA TRP A 750 -17.65 -6.06 -13.14
C TRP A 750 -17.43 -6.06 -14.66
N GLY A 751 -18.45 -6.41 -15.44
CA GLY A 751 -18.46 -6.38 -16.90
C GLY A 751 -18.27 -7.75 -17.54
N LYS A 752 -18.09 -7.73 -18.87
CA LYS A 752 -17.86 -8.94 -19.67
C LYS A 752 -16.39 -9.10 -20.06
N VAL A 753 -15.96 -10.35 -20.23
CA VAL A 753 -14.65 -10.75 -20.77
C VAL A 753 -14.80 -11.56 -22.06
N LYS A 754 -13.86 -11.39 -23.00
CA LYS A 754 -13.80 -12.08 -24.31
C LYS A 754 -12.87 -13.30 -24.20
N LEU A 755 -13.48 -14.46 -23.92
CA LEU A 755 -12.82 -15.76 -23.73
C LEU A 755 -12.74 -16.54 -25.05
N THR A 756 -11.76 -17.44 -25.18
CA THR A 756 -11.83 -18.56 -26.13
C THR A 756 -12.82 -19.62 -25.63
N THR A 757 -13.32 -20.47 -26.53
CA THR A 757 -14.25 -21.57 -26.19
C THR A 757 -14.18 -22.68 -27.25
N GLY A 758 -14.66 -23.88 -26.92
CA GLY A 758 -14.74 -24.99 -27.87
C GLY A 758 -15.72 -24.72 -29.02
N TRP A 759 -15.62 -25.48 -30.11
CA TRP A 759 -16.49 -25.33 -31.27
C TRP A 759 -16.77 -26.65 -31.96
N LEU A 760 -17.94 -26.76 -32.61
CA LEU A 760 -18.27 -27.81 -33.56
C LEU A 760 -18.85 -27.18 -34.83
N ARG A 761 -18.10 -27.27 -35.93
CA ARG A 761 -18.41 -26.67 -37.22
C ARG A 761 -18.40 -27.74 -38.31
N MET A 762 -19.58 -28.04 -38.85
CA MET A 762 -19.79 -29.02 -39.93
C MET A 762 -20.21 -28.29 -41.21
N LYS A 763 -19.51 -28.54 -42.31
CA LYS A 763 -19.79 -27.95 -43.64
C LYS A 763 -19.96 -29.04 -44.69
N GLN A 764 -21.03 -28.95 -45.46
CA GLN A 764 -21.27 -29.81 -46.62
C GLN A 764 -21.05 -28.99 -47.90
N GLY A 765 -20.00 -29.33 -48.65
CA GLY A 765 -19.47 -28.45 -49.70
C GLY A 765 -19.17 -27.04 -49.15
N LYS A 766 -19.83 -26.01 -49.70
CA LYS A 766 -19.71 -24.61 -49.22
C LYS A 766 -20.71 -24.23 -48.11
N LYS A 767 -21.70 -25.08 -47.79
CA LYS A 767 -22.80 -24.76 -46.86
C LYS A 767 -22.47 -25.22 -45.44
N ALA A 768 -22.55 -24.34 -44.44
CA ALA A 768 -22.56 -24.76 -43.04
C ALA A 768 -23.87 -25.50 -42.72
N VAL A 769 -23.77 -26.67 -42.09
CA VAL A 769 -24.90 -27.50 -41.65
C VAL A 769 -25.03 -27.58 -40.12
N LEU A 770 -23.92 -27.33 -39.41
CA LEU A 770 -23.87 -27.05 -37.98
C LEU A 770 -22.70 -26.08 -37.72
N ASP A 771 -22.90 -25.10 -36.85
CA ASP A 771 -21.86 -24.17 -36.40
C ASP A 771 -22.25 -23.73 -34.99
N THR A 772 -21.54 -24.19 -33.96
CA THR A 772 -21.92 -24.00 -32.56
C THR A 772 -20.70 -24.01 -31.64
N SER A 773 -20.81 -23.34 -30.48
CA SER A 773 -19.82 -23.40 -29.40
C SER A 773 -20.04 -24.64 -28.53
N LEU A 774 -18.95 -25.24 -28.05
CA LEU A 774 -18.94 -26.34 -27.09
C LEU A 774 -18.27 -25.85 -25.79
N LYS A 775 -18.86 -26.14 -24.63
CA LYS A 775 -18.23 -25.87 -23.32
C LYS A 775 -17.24 -26.97 -22.99
N SER A 776 -16.02 -26.60 -22.59
CA SER A 776 -15.06 -27.54 -21.99
C SER A 776 -15.52 -28.05 -20.63
N ASP A 777 -14.83 -29.05 -20.09
CA ASP A 777 -15.16 -29.60 -18.77
C ASP A 777 -14.77 -28.66 -17.62
N LEU A 778 -13.73 -27.83 -17.79
CA LEU A 778 -13.47 -26.72 -16.88
C LEU A 778 -14.58 -25.64 -16.92
N GLU A 779 -15.14 -25.31 -18.08
CA GLU A 779 -16.30 -24.39 -18.17
C GLU A 779 -17.53 -24.96 -17.42
N ARG A 780 -17.68 -26.29 -17.32
CA ARG A 780 -18.74 -26.98 -16.56
C ARG A 780 -18.43 -27.07 -15.06
N PHE A 781 -17.17 -27.31 -14.69
CA PHE A 781 -16.73 -27.27 -13.28
C PHE A 781 -16.93 -25.87 -12.68
N TRP A 782 -16.55 -24.82 -13.42
CA TRP A 782 -16.64 -23.43 -12.96
C TRP A 782 -18.09 -23.00 -12.69
N ASP A 783 -19.04 -23.50 -13.49
CA ASP A 783 -20.46 -23.35 -13.21
C ASP A 783 -20.85 -23.99 -11.87
N PHE A 784 -20.49 -25.25 -11.63
CA PHE A 784 -20.77 -25.95 -10.36
C PHE A 784 -20.10 -25.30 -9.14
N TYR A 785 -18.85 -24.83 -9.28
CA TYR A 785 -18.10 -24.28 -8.16
C TYR A 785 -18.79 -23.02 -7.59
N GLN A 786 -19.17 -22.10 -8.47
CA GLN A 786 -19.94 -20.91 -8.12
C GLN A 786 -21.34 -21.27 -7.59
N ASP A 787 -22.06 -22.18 -8.25
CA ASP A 787 -23.48 -22.41 -7.99
C ASP A 787 -23.75 -23.33 -6.76
N GLU A 788 -22.86 -24.28 -6.46
CA GLU A 788 -23.06 -25.29 -5.40
C GLU A 788 -22.12 -25.22 -4.19
N ILE A 789 -20.87 -24.75 -4.35
CA ILE A 789 -19.87 -24.80 -3.26
C ILE A 789 -19.83 -23.48 -2.49
N LEU A 790 -19.64 -22.36 -3.20
CA LEU A 790 -19.56 -21.04 -2.58
C LEU A 790 -20.85 -20.67 -1.82
N ALA A 791 -22.01 -21.05 -2.35
CA ALA A 791 -23.32 -20.90 -1.70
C ALA A 791 -23.42 -21.63 -0.34
N GLY A 792 -22.79 -22.81 -0.21
CA GLY A 792 -22.76 -23.57 1.04
C GLY A 792 -21.85 -22.95 2.10
N VAL A 793 -20.67 -22.49 1.69
CA VAL A 793 -19.72 -21.77 2.56
C VAL A 793 -20.34 -20.47 3.08
N TYR A 794 -20.94 -19.67 2.20
CA TYR A 794 -21.66 -18.43 2.54
C TYR A 794 -22.73 -18.65 3.62
N SER A 795 -23.56 -19.68 3.44
CA SER A 795 -24.65 -20.04 4.36
C SER A 795 -24.16 -20.37 5.78
N HIS A 796 -22.98 -21.00 5.93
CA HIS A 796 -22.38 -21.21 7.25
C HIS A 796 -21.84 -19.90 7.85
N ILE A 797 -21.12 -19.11 7.04
CA ILE A 797 -20.49 -17.86 7.48
C ILE A 797 -21.55 -16.92 8.06
N LEU A 798 -22.64 -16.66 7.32
CA LEU A 798 -23.78 -15.87 7.79
C LEU A 798 -24.30 -16.36 9.14
N LYS A 799 -24.54 -17.67 9.28
CA LYS A 799 -25.07 -18.25 10.53
C LYS A 799 -24.14 -18.05 11.73
N LYS A 800 -22.82 -18.07 11.53
CA LYS A 800 -21.84 -17.84 12.61
C LYS A 800 -21.71 -16.35 12.99
N THR A 801 -21.83 -15.45 12.01
CA THR A 801 -21.55 -14.01 12.20
C THR A 801 -22.77 -13.17 12.55
N GLY A 802 -23.97 -13.77 12.52
CA GLY A 802 -25.25 -13.09 12.77
C GLY A 802 -25.87 -12.48 11.51
N ASN A 803 -25.59 -13.07 10.35
CA ASN A 803 -25.82 -12.58 8.99
C ASN A 803 -24.97 -11.36 8.56
N GLU A 804 -24.05 -10.92 9.42
CA GLU A 804 -23.18 -9.75 9.23
C GLU A 804 -21.69 -10.16 9.26
N PRO A 805 -21.12 -10.73 8.19
CA PRO A 805 -19.75 -11.26 8.20
C PRO A 805 -18.70 -10.16 8.08
N SER A 806 -18.09 -9.76 9.19
CA SER A 806 -17.06 -8.71 9.23
C SER A 806 -15.69 -9.20 9.72
N PHE A 807 -14.63 -8.41 9.53
CA PHE A 807 -13.26 -8.82 9.86
C PHE A 807 -13.06 -9.08 11.36
N LYS A 808 -13.72 -8.31 12.24
CA LYS A 808 -13.75 -8.55 13.70
C LYS A 808 -14.27 -9.94 14.09
N LYS A 809 -15.05 -10.58 13.22
CA LYS A 809 -15.69 -11.90 13.43
C LYS A 809 -14.90 -13.05 12.78
N GLN A 810 -13.70 -12.78 12.22
CA GLN A 810 -12.78 -13.79 11.69
C GLN A 810 -11.95 -14.46 12.81
N PRO A 811 -11.48 -15.70 12.63
CA PRO A 811 -11.74 -16.58 11.49
C PRO A 811 -13.17 -17.13 11.48
N TYR A 812 -13.83 -17.04 10.33
CA TYR A 812 -15.18 -17.58 10.11
C TYR A 812 -15.21 -19.10 10.17
N PHE A 813 -14.13 -19.75 9.76
CA PHE A 813 -13.93 -21.19 9.83
C PHE A 813 -12.43 -21.48 10.02
N LYS A 814 -12.08 -22.71 10.40
CA LYS A 814 -10.69 -23.10 10.63
C LYS A 814 -10.02 -23.70 9.38
N ARG A 815 -10.81 -24.32 8.48
CA ARG A 815 -10.36 -24.88 7.19
C ARG A 815 -11.52 -25.07 6.21
N LEU A 816 -11.21 -24.98 4.92
CA LEU A 816 -11.96 -25.40 3.73
C LEU A 816 -10.98 -26.16 2.81
N LEU A 817 -11.32 -27.38 2.42
CA LEU A 817 -10.53 -28.25 1.52
C LEU A 817 -11.35 -28.53 0.26
N ILE A 818 -10.73 -28.58 -0.92
CA ILE A 818 -11.29 -29.01 -2.21
C ILE A 818 -10.32 -29.98 -2.89
N GLU A 819 -10.79 -31.13 -3.36
CA GLU A 819 -10.02 -32.14 -4.11
C GLU A 819 -10.67 -32.34 -5.50
N MET A 820 -9.91 -32.38 -6.61
CA MET A 820 -10.48 -32.48 -7.97
C MET A 820 -9.66 -33.32 -8.97
N TRP A 821 -10.36 -33.95 -9.93
CA TRP A 821 -9.80 -34.80 -11.00
C TRP A 821 -10.53 -34.53 -12.33
N PHE A 822 -9.83 -34.24 -13.44
CA PHE A 822 -10.42 -33.94 -14.77
C PHE A 822 -9.53 -34.48 -15.91
N SER A 823 -10.01 -34.56 -17.15
CA SER A 823 -9.29 -35.11 -18.32
C SER A 823 -8.45 -34.11 -19.13
N GLU A 824 -8.54 -32.85 -18.78
CA GLU A 824 -7.88 -31.71 -19.42
C GLU A 824 -6.37 -31.93 -19.67
N PRO A 825 -5.78 -31.24 -20.67
CA PRO A 825 -4.37 -31.36 -20.99
C PRO A 825 -3.49 -30.93 -19.81
N ASP A 826 -2.50 -31.75 -19.50
CA ASP A 826 -1.49 -31.51 -18.47
C ASP A 826 -0.17 -32.18 -18.91
N TYR A 827 0.59 -31.54 -19.81
CA TYR A 827 1.79 -32.13 -20.41
C TYR A 827 2.87 -31.10 -20.77
N ARG A 828 4.14 -31.53 -20.62
CA ARG A 828 5.33 -30.73 -20.94
C ARG A 828 5.50 -30.59 -22.46
N LEU A 829 5.83 -29.38 -22.92
CA LEU A 829 6.15 -29.11 -24.33
C LEU A 829 7.53 -29.65 -24.77
N GLY A 830 8.39 -30.02 -23.82
CA GLY A 830 9.78 -30.40 -24.10
C GLY A 830 10.62 -29.22 -24.59
N LEU A 831 10.25 -28.01 -24.19
CA LEU A 831 11.02 -26.77 -24.28
C LEU A 831 11.12 -26.26 -22.83
N ASP A 832 12.34 -26.22 -22.29
CA ASP A 832 12.62 -26.05 -20.86
C ASP A 832 11.64 -26.82 -19.97
N GLU A 833 11.00 -26.15 -19.00
CA GLU A 833 9.98 -26.73 -18.11
C GLU A 833 8.54 -26.32 -18.52
N GLU A 834 8.33 -25.73 -19.71
CA GLU A 834 7.03 -25.23 -20.16
C GLU A 834 5.98 -26.34 -20.29
N ILE A 835 4.77 -26.07 -19.79
CA ILE A 835 3.65 -27.02 -19.71
C ILE A 835 2.43 -26.44 -20.45
N ILE A 836 1.68 -27.31 -21.14
CA ILE A 836 0.28 -27.04 -21.48
C ILE A 836 -0.55 -27.67 -20.37
N SER A 837 -0.94 -26.87 -19.38
CA SER A 837 -1.84 -27.26 -18.29
C SER A 837 -2.98 -26.26 -18.15
N SER A 838 -4.20 -26.66 -18.51
CA SER A 838 -5.41 -25.91 -18.15
C SER A 838 -5.87 -26.24 -16.72
N LEU A 839 -5.38 -27.34 -16.14
CA LEU A 839 -5.55 -27.66 -14.72
C LEU A 839 -4.80 -26.66 -13.83
N GLU A 840 -3.57 -26.28 -14.18
CA GLU A 840 -2.79 -25.26 -13.45
C GLU A 840 -3.50 -23.90 -13.45
N ALA A 841 -4.08 -23.48 -14.59
CA ALA A 841 -4.90 -22.27 -14.65
C ALA A 841 -6.11 -22.35 -13.69
N MET A 842 -6.81 -23.49 -13.65
CA MET A 842 -7.95 -23.69 -12.75
C MET A 842 -7.57 -23.72 -11.26
N HIS A 843 -6.34 -24.12 -10.90
CA HIS A 843 -5.87 -24.02 -9.50
C HIS A 843 -5.90 -22.57 -9.02
N ASP A 844 -5.34 -21.67 -9.83
CA ASP A 844 -5.22 -20.25 -9.49
C ASP A 844 -6.59 -19.56 -9.56
N GLU A 845 -7.43 -19.91 -10.54
CA GLU A 845 -8.83 -19.46 -10.61
C GLU A 845 -9.60 -19.87 -9.33
N ILE A 846 -9.51 -21.13 -8.88
CA ILE A 846 -10.13 -21.56 -7.61
C ILE A 846 -9.57 -20.77 -6.42
N TYR A 847 -8.26 -20.60 -6.31
CA TYR A 847 -7.65 -19.97 -5.13
C TYR A 847 -7.95 -18.46 -5.05
N PHE A 848 -7.64 -17.72 -6.12
CA PHE A 848 -7.74 -16.25 -6.11
C PHE A 848 -9.20 -15.77 -6.19
N ASP A 849 -10.05 -16.36 -7.03
CA ASP A 849 -11.45 -15.91 -7.12
C ASP A 849 -12.26 -16.33 -5.89
N THR A 850 -11.85 -17.37 -5.15
CA THR A 850 -12.45 -17.67 -3.83
C THR A 850 -12.05 -16.65 -2.77
N LEU A 851 -10.81 -16.13 -2.81
CA LEU A 851 -10.41 -15.02 -1.95
C LEU A 851 -11.16 -13.74 -2.30
N ASP A 852 -11.34 -13.42 -3.60
CA ASP A 852 -12.12 -12.26 -4.05
C ASP A 852 -13.64 -12.45 -3.80
N PHE A 853 -14.16 -13.68 -3.83
CA PHE A 853 -15.52 -14.00 -3.36
C PHE A 853 -15.67 -13.80 -1.85
N LEU A 854 -14.78 -14.35 -1.03
CA LEU A 854 -14.82 -14.21 0.43
C LEU A 854 -14.65 -12.74 0.85
N ARG A 855 -13.84 -11.98 0.10
CA ARG A 855 -13.74 -10.52 0.18
C ARG A 855 -15.04 -9.82 -0.21
N GLY A 856 -15.72 -10.27 -1.27
CA GLY A 856 -16.97 -9.71 -1.76
C GLY A 856 -18.18 -9.97 -0.85
N ILE A 857 -18.22 -11.12 -0.16
CA ILE A 857 -19.27 -11.42 0.84
C ILE A 857 -18.94 -10.92 2.25
N THR A 858 -17.69 -10.52 2.53
CA THR A 858 -17.33 -9.92 3.82
C THR A 858 -17.84 -8.49 3.85
N GLU A 859 -18.80 -8.21 4.74
CA GLU A 859 -19.18 -6.85 5.07
C GLU A 859 -17.97 -6.11 5.66
N ILE A 860 -17.43 -5.20 4.87
CA ILE A 860 -16.53 -4.16 5.35
C ILE A 860 -17.37 -3.25 6.26
N GLU A 861 -17.44 -3.57 7.55
CA GLU A 861 -17.85 -2.62 8.59
C GLU A 861 -17.02 -1.35 8.37
N LEU A 862 -17.64 -0.23 7.98
CA LEU A 862 -16.94 1.00 7.59
C LEU A 862 -16.45 1.82 8.82
N GLU A 863 -15.99 1.07 9.81
CA GLU A 863 -15.40 1.41 11.11
C GLU A 863 -14.16 0.51 11.39
N ASP A 864 -13.89 -0.51 10.56
CA ASP A 864 -12.56 -1.14 10.45
C ASP A 864 -11.68 -0.29 9.51
N GLU A 865 -11.15 0.80 10.05
CA GLU A 865 -10.40 1.86 9.35
C GLU A 865 -9.20 1.36 8.54
N ASP A 866 -8.44 0.43 9.12
CA ASP A 866 -7.09 0.09 8.67
C ASP A 866 -7.04 -0.81 7.41
N ILE A 867 -8.17 -1.34 6.91
CA ILE A 867 -8.10 -2.40 5.89
C ILE A 867 -7.71 -1.82 4.50
N PRO A 868 -6.56 -2.25 3.89
CA PRO A 868 -5.95 -1.56 2.74
C PRO A 868 -6.72 -1.72 1.42
N GLU A 869 -6.19 -1.15 0.32
CA GLU A 869 -6.71 -1.45 -1.03
C GLU A 869 -6.56 -2.93 -1.41
N ASP A 870 -5.56 -3.62 -0.85
CA ASP A 870 -5.42 -5.08 -0.94
C ASP A 870 -5.90 -5.74 0.36
N THR A 871 -7.22 -5.85 0.53
CA THR A 871 -7.83 -6.46 1.72
C THR A 871 -7.59 -7.98 1.81
N SER A 872 -7.03 -8.62 0.77
CA SER A 872 -6.76 -10.06 0.75
C SER A 872 -5.85 -10.47 1.91
N ARG A 873 -4.81 -9.67 2.19
CA ARG A 873 -3.82 -9.85 3.26
C ARG A 873 -4.39 -9.79 4.68
N TYR A 874 -5.60 -9.24 4.84
CA TYR A 874 -6.32 -9.13 6.11
C TYR A 874 -7.53 -10.05 6.19
N SER A 875 -7.84 -10.75 5.10
CA SER A 875 -8.80 -11.82 5.13
C SER A 875 -8.10 -13.06 5.71
N ALA A 876 -8.38 -13.35 6.98
CA ALA A 876 -8.12 -14.62 7.62
C ALA A 876 -9.44 -15.39 7.82
N PRO A 877 -10.24 -15.65 6.76
CA PRO A 877 -11.57 -16.24 6.88
C PRO A 877 -11.51 -17.67 7.41
N GLY A 878 -10.40 -18.34 7.11
CA GLY A 878 -10.04 -19.73 7.43
C GLY A 878 -9.09 -20.26 6.36
N ASN A 879 -8.42 -21.37 6.62
CA ASN A 879 -7.47 -21.95 5.66
C ASN A 879 -8.22 -22.47 4.41
N ILE A 880 -7.78 -22.13 3.19
CA ILE A 880 -8.37 -22.60 1.92
C ILE A 880 -7.32 -23.46 1.22
N LEU A 881 -7.70 -24.68 0.80
CA LEU A 881 -6.79 -25.65 0.21
C LEU A 881 -7.41 -26.34 -1.01
N PRO A 882 -7.13 -25.90 -2.24
CA PRO A 882 -7.34 -26.71 -3.43
C PRO A 882 -6.28 -27.81 -3.54
N LEU A 883 -6.69 -28.98 -4.05
CA LEU A 883 -5.84 -30.11 -4.40
C LEU A 883 -6.27 -30.63 -5.77
N ILE A 884 -5.43 -30.39 -6.78
CA ILE A 884 -5.61 -30.95 -8.12
C ILE A 884 -4.86 -32.27 -8.21
N HIS A 885 -5.51 -33.28 -8.74
CA HIS A 885 -4.92 -34.58 -9.04
C HIS A 885 -4.59 -34.71 -10.54
N PRO A 886 -3.62 -35.57 -10.92
CA PRO A 886 -3.21 -35.74 -12.31
C PRO A 886 -4.36 -36.06 -13.27
N SER A 887 -4.19 -35.66 -14.54
CA SER A 887 -5.23 -35.79 -15.57
C SER A 887 -5.75 -37.22 -15.73
N LEU A 888 -7.07 -37.33 -15.92
CA LEU A 888 -7.78 -38.60 -16.11
C LEU A 888 -7.90 -39.04 -17.58
N GLU A 889 -7.43 -38.26 -18.55
CA GLU A 889 -7.46 -38.46 -20.02
C GLU A 889 -8.73 -39.14 -20.59
N GLY A 890 -9.56 -38.36 -21.31
CA GLY A 890 -10.75 -38.88 -21.98
C GLY A 890 -11.84 -39.44 -21.05
N LYS A 891 -12.02 -38.83 -19.86
CA LYS A 891 -13.00 -39.24 -18.84
C LYS A 891 -13.63 -38.03 -18.16
N GLY A 892 -14.90 -38.14 -17.77
CA GLY A 892 -15.59 -37.12 -16.99
C GLY A 892 -14.94 -36.89 -15.61
N GLY A 893 -14.96 -35.64 -15.15
CA GLY A 893 -14.28 -35.21 -13.92
C GLY A 893 -15.02 -35.50 -12.61
N LYS A 894 -14.35 -35.24 -11.48
CA LYS A 894 -14.81 -35.49 -10.10
C LYS A 894 -14.30 -34.43 -9.11
N VAL A 895 -15.04 -34.17 -8.02
CA VAL A 895 -14.71 -33.21 -6.95
C VAL A 895 -15.14 -33.68 -5.54
N LYS A 896 -14.41 -33.31 -4.48
CA LYS A 896 -14.74 -33.47 -3.04
C LYS A 896 -14.40 -32.19 -2.21
N VAL A 897 -15.09 -31.90 -1.09
CA VAL A 897 -14.92 -30.68 -0.24
C VAL A 897 -15.12 -30.92 1.28
N THR A 898 -14.38 -30.25 2.21
CA THR A 898 -14.46 -30.47 3.71
C THR A 898 -14.19 -29.20 4.60
N PHE A 899 -14.58 -29.14 5.91
CA PHE A 899 -14.62 -27.89 6.76
C PHE A 899 -14.34 -28.00 8.32
N ASP A 900 -13.91 -26.92 9.03
CA ASP A 900 -13.52 -26.90 10.51
C ASP A 900 -13.87 -25.62 11.38
N ASP A 901 -13.74 -25.60 12.75
CA ASP A 901 -14.03 -24.43 13.67
C ASP A 901 -13.30 -24.31 15.09
N GLN A 902 -13.82 -23.58 16.11
CA GLN A 902 -13.11 -23.04 17.33
C GLN A 902 -13.95 -23.04 18.68
N GLN A 903 -13.58 -22.32 19.79
CA GLN A 903 -14.36 -22.31 21.08
C GLN A 903 -14.41 -21.05 22.04
N ALA A 904 -13.51 -20.85 23.04
CA ALA A 904 -13.87 -20.31 24.41
C ALA A 904 -13.51 -18.83 24.84
N SER A 905 -13.80 -18.45 26.11
CA SER A 905 -14.00 -17.04 26.60
C SER A 905 -13.37 -16.54 27.95
N SER A 906 -14.11 -16.24 29.05
CA SER A 906 -13.88 -15.02 29.91
C SER A 906 -13.81 -15.14 31.49
N PRO A 907 -13.39 -14.05 32.24
CA PRO A 907 -13.14 -14.02 33.72
C PRO A 907 -14.36 -14.06 34.65
N LYS A 908 -14.22 -14.62 35.87
CA LYS A 908 -15.33 -14.85 36.83
C LYS A 908 -14.85 -15.32 38.22
N LEU A 909 -15.62 -14.97 39.25
CA LEU A 909 -15.60 -15.50 40.61
C LEU A 909 -16.74 -16.53 40.77
N VAL A 910 -16.45 -17.70 41.34
CA VAL A 910 -17.48 -18.69 41.71
C VAL A 910 -17.35 -19.02 43.19
N LEU A 911 -18.34 -18.62 43.97
CA LEU A 911 -18.48 -18.97 45.38
C LEU A 911 -19.36 -20.22 45.50
N ARG A 912 -19.00 -21.14 46.38
CA ARG A 912 -19.82 -22.28 46.78
C ARG A 912 -19.75 -22.47 48.29
N TRP A 913 -20.87 -22.76 48.93
CA TRP A 913 -20.89 -23.01 50.37
C TRP A 913 -22.00 -23.99 50.75
N LYS A 914 -21.80 -24.66 51.88
CA LYS A 914 -22.76 -25.60 52.47
C LYS A 914 -23.00 -25.26 53.93
N GLU A 915 -24.25 -24.94 54.26
CA GLU A 915 -24.71 -24.77 55.64
C GLU A 915 -24.93 -26.14 56.29
N LYS A 916 -24.75 -26.22 57.61
CA LYS A 916 -24.82 -27.48 58.37
C LYS A 916 -26.18 -28.18 58.16
N GLY A 917 -26.16 -29.37 57.56
CA GLY A 917 -27.39 -30.14 57.25
C GLY A 917 -28.25 -29.61 56.09
N ARG A 918 -27.72 -28.74 55.21
CA ARG A 918 -28.40 -28.22 54.01
C ARG A 918 -27.64 -28.57 52.71
N GLU A 919 -28.22 -28.25 51.56
CA GLU A 919 -27.61 -28.45 50.24
C GLU A 919 -26.47 -27.45 49.93
N GLU A 920 -25.69 -27.71 48.87
CA GLU A 920 -24.63 -26.80 48.41
C GLU A 920 -25.22 -25.64 47.58
N HIS A 921 -25.04 -24.41 48.05
CA HIS A 921 -25.37 -23.19 47.32
C HIS A 921 -24.17 -22.72 46.48
N SER A 922 -24.42 -22.23 45.26
CA SER A 922 -23.39 -21.79 44.31
C SER A 922 -23.71 -20.41 43.70
N LYS A 923 -22.96 -19.36 44.07
CA LYS A 923 -23.12 -17.98 43.58
C LYS A 923 -21.99 -17.64 42.60
N LYS A 924 -22.33 -17.52 41.31
CA LYS A 924 -21.40 -17.11 40.23
C LYS A 924 -21.45 -15.59 40.06
N ILE A 925 -20.33 -14.91 40.33
CA ILE A 925 -20.16 -13.46 40.19
C ILE A 925 -19.18 -13.23 39.03
N VAL A 926 -19.66 -12.73 37.89
CA VAL A 926 -18.80 -12.36 36.76
C VAL A 926 -18.28 -10.94 37.00
N PHE A 927 -16.99 -10.67 36.71
CA PHE A 927 -16.49 -9.30 36.76
C PHE A 927 -17.23 -8.46 35.70
N PRO A 928 -17.92 -7.36 36.06
CA PRO A 928 -18.48 -6.44 35.10
C PRO A 928 -17.32 -5.66 34.48
N SER A 929 -16.73 -6.23 33.42
CA SER A 929 -15.73 -5.55 32.60
C SER A 929 -16.29 -4.18 32.23
N ILE A 930 -15.69 -3.12 32.77
CA ILE A 930 -16.23 -1.77 32.64
C ILE A 930 -16.12 -1.40 31.17
N LYS A 931 -17.26 -1.25 30.50
CA LYS A 931 -17.28 -0.80 29.12
C LYS A 931 -17.31 0.72 29.12
N ALA A 932 -16.11 1.28 29.16
CA ALA A 932 -15.88 2.55 28.48
C ALA A 932 -16.34 2.38 27.03
N LYS A 933 -17.42 3.06 26.69
CA LYS A 933 -17.98 3.16 25.33
C LYS A 933 -17.01 3.95 24.45
N THR A 934 -16.39 4.98 25.01
CA THR A 934 -15.28 5.73 24.41
C THR A 934 -14.33 6.28 25.47
N LEU A 935 -13.10 6.58 25.06
CA LEU A 935 -12.10 7.34 25.80
C LEU A 935 -11.37 8.23 24.78
N HIS A 936 -11.40 9.55 24.97
CA HIS A 936 -10.81 10.53 24.07
C HIS A 936 -10.07 11.65 24.82
N MET A 937 -9.13 12.30 24.15
CA MET A 937 -8.37 13.44 24.64
C MET A 937 -8.44 14.59 23.61
N PRO A 938 -9.50 15.40 23.59
CA PRO A 938 -9.87 16.21 22.42
C PRO A 938 -9.07 17.51 22.21
N SER A 939 -8.45 18.10 23.24
CA SER A 939 -7.74 19.38 23.09
C SER A 939 -6.74 19.69 24.21
N PHE A 940 -5.69 20.45 23.86
CA PHE A 940 -4.82 21.15 24.80
C PHE A 940 -4.69 22.64 24.46
N VAL A 941 -4.30 23.43 25.44
CA VAL A 941 -3.94 24.85 25.27
C VAL A 941 -2.43 25.00 25.49
N TYR A 942 -1.75 25.59 24.51
CA TYR A 942 -0.31 25.82 24.55
C TYR A 942 -0.02 27.27 24.91
N ASN A 943 0.83 27.46 25.93
CA ASN A 943 1.32 28.77 26.30
C ASN A 943 2.68 29.02 25.63
N GLY A 944 2.68 29.74 24.50
CA GLY A 944 3.89 30.01 23.71
C GLY A 944 4.93 30.91 24.39
N GLN A 945 4.60 31.50 25.54
CA GLN A 945 5.50 32.32 26.38
C GLN A 945 6.13 31.53 27.54
N LYS A 946 5.46 30.50 28.04
CA LYS A 946 5.94 29.61 29.12
C LYS A 946 6.45 28.26 28.65
N GLU A 947 6.23 27.93 27.37
CA GLU A 947 6.64 26.69 26.69
C GLU A 947 6.21 25.44 27.49
N ARG A 948 4.89 25.33 27.69
CA ARG A 948 4.22 24.24 28.43
C ARG A 948 2.76 24.02 27.99
N ILE A 949 2.21 22.84 28.32
CA ILE A 949 0.78 22.58 28.26
C ILE A 949 0.11 23.13 29.53
N GLU A 950 -0.80 24.11 29.36
CA GLU A 950 -1.45 24.80 30.49
C GLU A 950 -2.62 23.98 31.07
N ASN A 951 -3.33 23.21 30.24
CA ASN A 951 -4.30 22.20 30.67
C ASN A 951 -4.48 21.10 29.60
N LEU A 952 -4.77 19.87 30.03
CA LEU A 952 -5.08 18.73 29.18
C LEU A 952 -6.44 18.11 29.55
N ILE A 953 -7.29 17.88 28.54
CA ILE A 953 -8.66 17.39 28.73
C ILE A 953 -8.78 15.96 28.24
N MET A 954 -9.30 15.07 29.09
CA MET A 954 -9.74 13.70 28.76
C MET A 954 -11.24 13.53 29.01
N GLU A 955 -11.92 12.76 28.17
CA GLU A 955 -13.34 12.45 28.26
C GLU A 955 -13.56 10.93 28.12
N VAL A 956 -14.38 10.35 29.01
CA VAL A 956 -14.71 8.92 29.02
C VAL A 956 -16.22 8.73 29.15
N GLU A 957 -16.82 8.00 28.21
CA GLU A 957 -18.25 7.65 28.26
C GLU A 957 -18.41 6.20 28.71
N ILE A 958 -19.33 5.92 29.63
CA ILE A 958 -19.60 4.57 30.14
C ILE A 958 -20.92 4.04 29.59
N GLU A 959 -20.96 2.78 29.15
CA GLU A 959 -22.11 2.21 28.43
C GLU A 959 -23.38 2.08 29.28
N LYS A 960 -23.24 1.73 30.57
CA LYS A 960 -24.38 1.41 31.46
C LYS A 960 -24.31 2.15 32.78
N GLU A 961 -25.46 2.53 33.31
CA GLU A 961 -25.62 3.23 34.60
C GLU A 961 -24.94 2.49 35.75
N LYS A 962 -25.13 1.16 35.80
CA LYS A 962 -24.49 0.27 36.78
C LYS A 962 -22.96 0.23 36.64
N GLU A 963 -22.43 0.37 35.43
CA GLU A 963 -20.99 0.41 35.18
C GLU A 963 -20.40 1.80 35.47
N TYR A 964 -21.16 2.87 35.24
CA TYR A 964 -20.82 4.25 35.63
C TYR A 964 -20.76 4.41 37.15
N LEU A 965 -21.78 3.94 37.86
CA LEU A 965 -21.80 3.93 39.33
C LEU A 965 -20.70 3.03 39.89
N ALA A 966 -20.53 1.82 39.35
CA ALA A 966 -19.42 0.95 39.77
C ALA A 966 -18.05 1.57 39.50
N LEU A 967 -17.84 2.31 38.40
CA LEU A 967 -16.58 3.00 38.16
C LEU A 967 -16.30 4.07 39.22
N ILE A 968 -17.31 4.86 39.61
CA ILE A 968 -17.17 5.86 40.69
C ILE A 968 -16.86 5.16 42.02
N GLU A 969 -17.61 4.12 42.37
CA GLU A 969 -17.37 3.31 43.58
C GLU A 969 -15.98 2.65 43.58
N ILE A 970 -15.49 2.19 42.43
CA ILE A 970 -14.15 1.58 42.27
C ILE A 970 -13.05 2.65 42.32
N ILE A 971 -13.28 3.87 41.82
CA ILE A 971 -12.35 5.00 41.98
C ILE A 971 -12.23 5.41 43.46
N ASP A 972 -13.33 5.47 44.20
CA ASP A 972 -13.30 5.81 45.64
C ASP A 972 -12.79 4.64 46.51
N SER A 973 -13.07 3.39 46.13
CA SER A 973 -12.45 2.19 46.73
C SER A 973 -10.94 2.15 46.47
N LEU A 974 -10.49 2.45 45.25
CA LEU A 974 -9.07 2.61 44.88
C LEU A 974 -8.41 3.68 45.75
N ARG A 975 -9.03 4.86 45.89
CA ARG A 975 -8.55 5.93 46.79
C ARG A 975 -8.41 5.45 48.23
N GLY A 976 -9.26 4.52 48.69
CA GLY A 976 -9.13 3.83 49.98
C GLY A 976 -7.93 2.87 50.05
N LEU A 977 -7.84 1.93 49.10
CA LEU A 977 -6.75 0.93 49.03
C LEU A 977 -5.37 1.56 48.81
N GLN A 978 -5.30 2.70 48.12
CA GLN A 978 -4.09 3.52 47.95
C GLN A 978 -3.66 4.20 49.25
N LYS A 979 -4.61 4.77 50.01
CA LYS A 979 -4.35 5.31 51.37
C LYS A 979 -3.88 4.23 52.36
N GLN A 980 -4.25 2.96 52.13
CA GLN A 980 -3.80 1.81 52.91
C GLN A 980 -2.53 1.14 52.36
N HIS A 981 -1.93 1.67 51.29
CA HIS A 981 -0.75 1.11 50.60
C HIS A 981 -0.93 -0.35 50.09
N ILE A 982 -2.17 -0.80 49.90
CA ILE A 982 -2.49 -2.07 49.24
C ILE A 982 -2.28 -1.95 47.72
N LEU A 983 -2.48 -0.73 47.18
CA LEU A 983 -2.27 -0.36 45.77
C LEU A 983 -1.45 0.95 45.65
N PRO A 984 -0.71 1.17 44.55
CA PRO A 984 0.10 2.39 44.32
C PRO A 984 -0.72 3.55 43.70
N PRO A 985 -0.24 4.81 43.77
CA PRO A 985 -0.86 5.98 43.12
C PRO A 985 -0.73 5.96 41.59
N THR A 986 -1.63 6.64 40.88
CA THR A 986 -1.94 6.33 39.46
C THR A 986 -1.29 7.23 38.38
N PHE A 987 -1.08 8.54 38.61
CA PHE A 987 -0.72 9.49 37.54
C PHE A 987 0.34 10.52 37.99
N SER A 988 1.35 10.80 37.16
CA SER A 988 2.44 11.77 37.43
C SER A 988 3.24 12.09 36.15
N TYR A 989 3.30 13.37 35.71
CA TYR A 989 3.89 13.77 34.40
C TYR A 989 4.56 15.17 34.42
N PRO A 990 5.74 15.37 33.78
CA PRO A 990 6.44 16.65 33.71
C PRO A 990 5.77 17.63 32.75
N ARG A 991 6.07 18.94 32.87
CA ARG A 991 5.57 20.08 32.05
C ARG A 991 4.04 20.21 31.88
N LEU A 992 3.27 19.28 32.41
CA LEU A 992 1.81 19.25 32.41
C LEU A 992 1.28 19.87 33.72
N ASN A 993 0.55 20.97 33.61
CA ASN A 993 0.06 21.71 34.77
C ASN A 993 -1.17 21.04 35.44
N SER A 994 -2.07 20.42 34.65
CA SER A 994 -3.30 19.81 35.15
C SER A 994 -3.93 18.82 34.17
N ILE A 995 -4.70 17.87 34.71
CA ILE A 995 -5.56 16.95 33.95
C ILE A 995 -7.02 17.14 34.37
N THR A 996 -7.92 17.28 33.40
CA THR A 996 -9.37 17.22 33.60
C THR A 996 -9.92 15.91 33.03
N LEU A 997 -10.50 15.04 33.85
CA LEU A 997 -11.18 13.81 33.40
C LEU A 997 -12.70 13.98 33.47
N ARG A 998 -13.38 13.86 32.33
CA ARG A 998 -14.85 13.95 32.24
C ARG A 998 -15.49 12.58 32.13
N VAL A 999 -16.15 12.11 33.19
CA VAL A 999 -16.88 10.83 33.18
C VAL A 999 -18.34 11.08 32.81
N ARG A 1000 -18.82 10.48 31.73
CA ARG A 1000 -20.19 10.65 31.23
C ARG A 1000 -21.01 9.36 31.23
N PHE A 1001 -22.30 9.48 31.55
CA PHE A 1001 -23.34 8.50 31.26
C PHE A 1001 -24.65 9.21 30.86
N LYS A 1002 -25.02 9.13 29.58
CA LYS A 1002 -26.20 9.81 28.98
C LYS A 1002 -26.22 11.33 29.23
N LYS A 1003 -26.87 11.77 30.30
CA LYS A 1003 -26.99 13.18 30.74
C LYS A 1003 -26.27 13.47 32.07
N LEU A 1004 -25.72 12.44 32.71
CA LEU A 1004 -24.84 12.60 33.86
C LEU A 1004 -23.43 12.86 33.34
N GLU A 1005 -22.81 13.93 33.83
CA GLU A 1005 -21.41 14.27 33.58
C GLU A 1005 -20.77 14.68 34.90
N LYS A 1006 -19.56 14.18 35.16
CA LYS A 1006 -18.76 14.54 36.33
C LYS A 1006 -17.34 14.86 35.88
N GLU A 1007 -16.88 16.08 36.13
CA GLU A 1007 -15.47 16.44 35.98
C GLU A 1007 -14.72 16.05 37.26
N GLU A 1008 -13.75 15.15 37.15
CA GLU A 1008 -12.77 14.84 38.19
C GLU A 1008 -11.46 15.55 37.82
N TYR A 1009 -11.02 16.48 38.67
CA TYR A 1009 -9.79 17.23 38.47
C TYR A 1009 -8.59 16.52 39.13
N PHE A 1010 -7.54 16.26 38.35
CA PHE A 1010 -6.32 15.63 38.82
C PHE A 1010 -5.15 16.64 38.74
N PRO A 1011 -4.70 17.21 39.86
CA PRO A 1011 -3.46 17.98 39.91
C PRO A 1011 -2.27 17.04 39.68
N VAL A 1012 -1.40 17.40 38.74
CA VAL A 1012 -0.26 16.55 38.35
C VAL A 1012 0.96 16.90 39.20
N TYR A 1013 1.22 16.08 40.23
CA TYR A 1013 2.37 16.25 41.11
C TYR A 1013 3.57 15.44 40.64
N TYR A 1014 4.30 15.94 39.64
CA TYR A 1014 5.55 15.34 39.22
C TYR A 1014 6.68 15.64 40.20
N LYS A 1015 7.00 14.67 41.06
CA LYS A 1015 8.30 14.64 41.73
C LYS A 1015 9.36 14.12 40.76
N TYR A 1016 10.36 14.94 40.50
CA TYR A 1016 11.62 14.51 39.91
C TYR A 1016 12.36 13.66 40.96
N ASP A 1017 12.24 12.33 40.88
CA ASP A 1017 12.95 11.41 41.78
C ASP A 1017 14.44 11.38 41.40
N CYS A 1018 15.19 12.31 42.00
CA CYS A 1018 16.63 12.52 41.85
C CYS A 1018 17.11 12.76 40.41
N GLU A 1019 17.15 14.04 40.03
CA GLU A 1019 18.48 14.57 39.71
C GLU A 1019 19.36 14.41 40.98
N GLN A 1020 20.16 13.35 41.04
CA GLN A 1020 21.49 13.53 41.60
C GLN A 1020 22.24 14.40 40.58
N GLU A 1021 22.88 15.48 41.05
CA GLU A 1021 23.67 16.35 40.19
C GLU A 1021 24.62 15.51 39.33
N LYS A 1022 24.73 15.80 38.02
CA LYS A 1022 25.62 15.06 37.11
C LYS A 1022 27.10 15.49 37.27
N THR A 1023 27.55 15.60 38.51
CA THR A 1023 28.94 15.70 38.92
C THR A 1023 29.49 14.29 39.15
N ALA A 1024 30.52 13.91 38.40
CA ALA A 1024 31.19 12.65 38.62
C ALA A 1024 31.94 12.69 39.98
N PRO A 1025 31.83 11.68 40.85
CA PRO A 1025 32.74 11.56 41.98
C PRO A 1025 34.16 11.33 41.43
N GLU A 1026 35.06 12.30 41.60
CA GLU A 1026 36.42 12.24 41.04
C GLU A 1026 37.29 11.08 41.60
N ASN A 1027 36.80 10.36 42.61
CA ASN A 1027 37.48 9.22 43.23
C ASN A 1027 36.56 7.98 43.34
N GLN A 1028 36.31 7.31 42.21
CA GLN A 1028 36.01 5.88 42.21
C GLN A 1028 37.06 5.12 41.36
N PRO A 1029 37.54 3.93 41.77
CA PRO A 1029 38.58 3.20 41.04
C PRO A 1029 38.13 2.81 39.62
N ARG A 1030 39.04 2.91 38.65
CA ARG A 1030 38.80 2.55 37.24
C ARG A 1030 38.73 1.03 36.98
N GLU A 1031 38.81 0.20 38.01
CA GLU A 1031 39.11 -1.24 37.89
C GLU A 1031 37.94 -2.18 38.21
N GLU A 1032 36.78 -1.68 38.66
CA GLU A 1032 35.56 -2.51 38.63
C GLU A 1032 35.01 -2.61 37.21
N THR A 1033 35.14 -3.79 36.61
CA THR A 1033 34.47 -4.13 35.35
C THR A 1033 32.95 -4.03 35.53
N ILE A 1034 32.33 -2.97 34.98
CA ILE A 1034 30.89 -2.69 35.19
C ILE A 1034 30.02 -3.86 34.72
N VAL A 1035 30.40 -4.55 33.64
CA VAL A 1035 29.73 -5.75 33.15
C VAL A 1035 30.67 -6.96 33.33
N PRO A 1036 30.44 -7.85 34.32
CA PRO A 1036 31.28 -9.01 34.53
C PRO A 1036 31.03 -10.06 33.44
N THR A 1037 32.10 -10.47 32.77
CA THR A 1037 32.07 -11.53 31.73
C THR A 1037 32.31 -12.93 32.30
N ASP A 1038 32.66 -13.04 33.58
CA ASP A 1038 33.05 -14.28 34.26
C ASP A 1038 31.93 -14.91 35.12
N LYS A 1039 30.77 -14.26 35.22
CA LYS A 1039 29.66 -14.64 36.11
C LYS A 1039 28.31 -14.53 35.41
N ILE A 1040 27.36 -15.38 35.83
CA ILE A 1040 25.96 -15.30 35.34
C ILE A 1040 25.30 -14.04 35.90
N ILE A 1041 24.87 -13.16 35.00
CA ILE A 1041 24.15 -11.92 35.31
C ILE A 1041 22.71 -12.27 35.74
N SER A 1042 22.36 -11.95 36.99
CA SER A 1042 20.96 -12.04 37.44
C SER A 1042 20.14 -10.84 36.92
N PRO A 1043 18.79 -10.93 36.86
CA PRO A 1043 17.95 -9.81 36.45
C PRO A 1043 18.10 -8.54 37.29
N GLN A 1044 18.47 -8.66 38.58
CA GLN A 1044 18.74 -7.50 39.42
C GLN A 1044 20.10 -6.88 39.09
N MET A 1045 21.16 -7.71 38.98
CA MET A 1045 22.48 -7.25 38.54
C MET A 1045 22.39 -6.55 37.17
N CYS A 1046 21.55 -7.03 36.26
CA CYS A 1046 21.28 -6.38 34.98
C CYS A 1046 20.84 -4.92 35.18
N LEU A 1047 19.84 -4.66 36.03
CA LEU A 1047 19.38 -3.29 36.32
C LEU A 1047 20.49 -2.43 36.95
N ASP A 1048 21.21 -2.98 37.93
CA ASP A 1048 22.25 -2.27 38.67
C ASP A 1048 23.41 -1.83 37.73
N MET A 1049 23.75 -2.67 36.73
CA MET A 1049 24.73 -2.34 35.70
C MET A 1049 24.24 -1.26 34.73
N MET A 1050 22.97 -1.28 34.32
CA MET A 1050 22.42 -0.25 33.43
C MET A 1050 22.50 1.13 34.09
N CYS A 1051 22.17 1.24 35.38
CA CYS A 1051 22.31 2.48 36.16
C CYS A 1051 23.78 2.93 36.38
N ARG A 1052 24.77 2.04 36.19
CA ARG A 1052 26.20 2.41 36.14
C ARG A 1052 26.61 2.90 34.75
N LEU A 1053 26.05 2.34 33.68
CA LEU A 1053 26.38 2.68 32.29
C LEU A 1053 25.70 3.98 31.80
N ASP A 1054 24.50 4.32 32.29
CA ASP A 1054 23.78 5.58 32.00
C ASP A 1054 24.54 6.87 32.42
N ARG A 1055 25.66 6.71 33.13
CA ARG A 1055 26.54 7.81 33.57
C ARG A 1055 27.46 8.33 32.47
N TYR A 1056 27.66 7.59 31.38
CA TYR A 1056 28.47 8.00 30.24
C TYR A 1056 27.65 8.82 29.24
N LYS A 1057 28.15 9.98 28.76
CA LYS A 1057 27.38 10.88 27.86
C LYS A 1057 26.90 10.24 26.56
N THR A 1058 27.56 9.19 26.09
CA THR A 1058 27.23 8.44 24.86
C THR A 1058 26.29 7.27 25.08
N ILE A 1059 26.01 6.91 26.34
CA ILE A 1059 25.19 5.77 26.71
C ILE A 1059 23.93 6.28 27.41
N ARG A 1060 22.80 5.65 27.14
CA ARG A 1060 21.52 6.01 27.73
C ARG A 1060 20.75 4.74 28.10
N SER A 1061 20.12 4.73 29.27
CA SER A 1061 19.28 3.62 29.71
C SER A 1061 17.86 4.06 30.08
N TYR A 1062 16.89 3.16 29.90
CA TYR A 1062 15.52 3.31 30.38
C TYR A 1062 14.86 1.93 30.56
N ILE A 1063 13.64 1.90 31.06
CA ILE A 1063 12.87 0.65 31.22
C ILE A 1063 11.77 0.61 30.17
N ALA A 1064 11.90 -0.29 29.18
CA ALA A 1064 10.92 -0.43 28.10
C ALA A 1064 9.66 -1.20 28.51
N GLY A 1065 9.68 -1.91 29.65
CA GLY A 1065 8.48 -2.57 30.16
C GLY A 1065 8.75 -3.67 31.20
N LYS A 1066 7.86 -4.68 31.20
CA LYS A 1066 7.94 -5.87 32.06
C LYS A 1066 7.72 -7.14 31.24
N SER A 1067 8.45 -8.22 31.55
CA SER A 1067 8.36 -9.51 30.86
C SER A 1067 7.02 -10.23 31.12
N TYR A 1068 6.79 -11.37 30.46
CA TYR A 1068 5.64 -12.25 30.74
C TYR A 1068 5.56 -12.64 32.24
N GLU A 1069 6.71 -12.82 32.88
CA GLU A 1069 6.87 -13.08 34.33
C GLU A 1069 6.86 -11.82 35.21
N GLY A 1070 6.75 -10.62 34.63
CA GLY A 1070 6.64 -9.35 35.35
C GLY A 1070 7.96 -8.65 35.74
N ARG A 1071 9.12 -9.18 35.34
CA ARG A 1071 10.45 -8.58 35.61
C ARG A 1071 10.67 -7.33 34.75
N LYS A 1072 11.24 -6.24 35.29
CA LYS A 1072 11.62 -5.06 34.50
C LYS A 1072 12.53 -5.46 33.33
N VAL A 1073 12.31 -4.87 32.16
CA VAL A 1073 13.18 -5.02 30.98
C VAL A 1073 13.88 -3.68 30.74
N PRO A 1074 15.18 -3.56 31.06
CA PRO A 1074 15.95 -2.38 30.67
C PRO A 1074 16.29 -2.39 29.19
N VAL A 1075 16.45 -1.21 28.62
CA VAL A 1075 17.04 -0.95 27.30
C VAL A 1075 18.23 -0.02 27.49
N LEU A 1076 19.24 -0.17 26.62
CA LEU A 1076 20.43 0.65 26.61
C LEU A 1076 20.75 1.05 25.15
N GLU A 1077 20.79 2.35 24.91
CA GLU A 1077 21.15 3.01 23.65
C GLU A 1077 22.60 3.48 23.73
N ILE A 1078 23.36 3.38 22.64
CA ILE A 1078 24.73 3.90 22.53
C ILE A 1078 24.83 4.71 21.25
N PHE A 1079 25.29 5.96 21.36
CA PHE A 1079 25.31 6.93 20.26
C PHE A 1079 26.73 7.19 19.73
N THR A 1080 26.84 7.19 18.41
CA THR A 1080 28.01 7.61 17.61
C THR A 1080 27.49 8.25 16.32
N PRO A 1081 28.12 9.31 15.78
CA PRO A 1081 29.27 10.06 16.31
C PRO A 1081 28.91 10.92 17.55
N LEU A 1082 29.90 11.68 18.06
CA LEU A 1082 29.83 12.43 19.33
C LEU A 1082 29.11 13.79 19.27
N GLU A 1083 28.59 14.19 18.11
CA GLU A 1083 27.93 15.48 17.94
C GLU A 1083 26.48 15.50 18.45
N ARG A 1084 25.84 16.67 18.40
CA ARG A 1084 24.45 16.84 18.86
C ARG A 1084 23.50 16.20 17.86
N TYR A 1085 23.14 14.94 18.11
CA TYR A 1085 22.10 14.22 17.40
C TYR A 1085 20.82 15.07 17.36
N VAL A 1086 20.38 15.44 16.15
CA VAL A 1086 19.11 16.10 15.88
C VAL A 1086 18.17 15.02 15.34
N SER A 1087 16.98 14.91 15.92
CA SER A 1087 15.90 14.01 15.48
C SER A 1087 14.91 14.75 14.59
#